data_AF-A0A0P1G6P4-F1
#
_entry.id   AF-A0A0P1G6P4-F1
#
_cell.length_a   1.000
_cell.length_b   1.000
_cell.length_c   1.000
_cell.angle_alpha   90.00
_cell.angle_beta   90.00
_cell.angle_gamma   90.00
#
_symmetry.space_group_name_H-M   'P 1'
#
loop_
_entity.id
_entity.type
_entity.pdbx_description
1 polymer ?
#
loop_
_entity_poly.entity_id
_entity_poly.type
_entity_poly.pdbx_seq_one_letter_code
_entity_poly.pdbx_strand_id
1 'polypeptide(L)'
;MTVKEIFETMDYGPAPESAAEALAWLVDQGDRFGHFIDGAFTTPGDGFDSKNPATGETLATLSQATQDDVDAAVAAARKAQPKWAKLGGHGRAKHLYAIARLLQKHSRLFAVLETLDNGKPIRESRDIDIPLVQRHFYHHAGMAQLMEEELQGREALGVCGQVIPWNFPLLMLAWKVAPALAMGNTVVLKPAEYTSLTALCFADLCRKAGLPKGVVNIVTGDGAVGEMITTHEDIDKVAFTGSTAVGRHIRRATAGQGKGLTLELGGKSPYIVFDDADIDSAIEGLVDAIWFNQGQVCCAGSRLLVQEGIAEQFHAKLKARMDKLRVGNPMDKCIDMGALADPVQLATVTKMVDACEGGEIYRADGGIPANGCFYPPTLISGLSPADPLMQEEIFGPVLVTSTFRTPAEVVDLANNTRYGLAATLWTENVNLALDIAPKLVAGVVWINGTNMFDAAAGFGGVRESGFGREGGWEGLGAYTKPARKTKALKKVEPFTGSEIAPAGVDRTGKLYIGGKQARPDSGYSRDVWSKAGKHLGEVPIANRKDIRNAVEAARGAKGWGKTTGHLRAQILYYIAENLSARADEFARRINDLTGGKEGAKEVEASVQRLFTYAAWADKYDGAAKGVPIRGVALSMKEPVGVIGALCADEAPLLGLVSAMAPAIAMGNRVVLTASEAFPLAALDFYQILETSDVPGGVVNIVTGSHEELADTLAKHMDVDALWSFSSSDVSALIERESAGNLKRTWVNNGQSRDWMGAEGQGKEFLEAATEVKTIWVPYGE
;
A
#
# COMPACT_ATOMS: atom_id res chain seq x y z
N MET A 1 29.50 -42.58 14.32
CA MET A 1 28.79 -43.38 15.33
C MET A 1 28.93 -44.84 14.98
N THR A 2 29.34 -45.67 15.94
CA THR A 2 29.32 -47.13 15.81
C THR A 2 27.89 -47.66 15.99
N VAL A 3 27.58 -48.86 15.49
CA VAL A 3 26.25 -49.49 15.68
C VAL A 3 25.89 -49.59 17.17
N LYS A 4 26.88 -49.84 18.03
CA LYS A 4 26.71 -49.89 19.48
C LYS A 4 26.26 -48.54 20.07
N GLU A 5 26.88 -47.44 19.64
CA GLU A 5 26.49 -46.09 20.08
C GLU A 5 25.06 -45.73 19.65
N ILE A 6 24.63 -46.11 18.45
CA ILE A 6 23.26 -45.85 17.97
C ILE A 6 22.22 -46.62 18.80
N PHE A 7 22.53 -47.86 19.19
CA PHE A 7 21.66 -48.66 20.06
C PHE A 7 21.70 -48.19 21.53
N GLU A 8 22.80 -47.57 21.99
CA GLU A 8 22.93 -47.01 23.33
C GLU A 8 22.25 -45.64 23.47
N THR A 9 22.32 -44.77 22.45
CA THR A 9 21.65 -43.47 22.47
C THR A 9 20.19 -43.55 22.04
N MET A 10 19.81 -44.58 21.27
CA MET A 10 18.50 -44.68 20.60
C MET A 10 18.18 -43.42 19.77
N ASP A 11 19.20 -42.69 19.31
CA ASP A 11 19.01 -41.50 18.48
C ASP A 11 18.39 -41.91 17.15
N TYR A 12 17.19 -41.41 16.88
CA TYR A 12 16.59 -41.51 15.57
C TYR A 12 17.46 -40.73 14.58
N GLY A 13 17.95 -41.40 13.53
CA GLY A 13 18.67 -40.74 12.45
C GLY A 13 17.78 -39.67 11.79
N PRO A 14 18.28 -38.45 11.55
CA PRO A 14 17.49 -37.42 10.91
C PRO A 14 17.11 -37.86 9.49
N ALA A 15 15.82 -37.72 9.14
CA ALA A 15 15.29 -38.02 7.81
C ALA A 15 14.80 -36.73 7.13
N PRO A 16 15.73 -35.83 6.74
CA PRO A 16 15.37 -34.58 6.08
C PRO A 16 14.67 -34.84 4.74
N GLU A 17 13.96 -33.83 4.24
CA GLU A 17 13.44 -33.87 2.87
C GLU A 17 14.59 -34.00 1.86
N SER A 18 14.37 -34.78 0.80
CA SER A 18 15.39 -34.99 -0.23
C SER A 18 15.54 -33.73 -1.09
N ALA A 19 16.79 -33.25 -1.20
CA ALA A 19 17.14 -32.15 -2.11
C ALA A 19 17.41 -32.61 -3.56
N ALA A 20 17.37 -33.93 -3.84
CA ALA A 20 17.90 -34.49 -5.08
C ALA A 20 17.24 -33.94 -6.35
N GLU A 21 15.92 -33.77 -6.38
CA GLU A 21 15.23 -33.22 -7.55
C GLU A 21 15.52 -31.73 -7.77
N ALA A 22 15.67 -30.95 -6.69
CA ALA A 22 16.00 -29.53 -6.79
C ALA A 22 17.43 -29.33 -7.28
N LEU A 23 18.38 -30.10 -6.74
CA LEU A 23 19.77 -30.10 -7.19
C LEU A 23 19.90 -30.61 -8.62
N ALA A 24 19.17 -31.66 -8.99
CA ALA A 24 19.15 -32.14 -10.38
C ALA A 24 18.60 -31.08 -11.34
N TRP A 25 17.56 -30.32 -10.95
CA TRP A 25 17.06 -29.22 -11.75
C TRP A 25 18.11 -28.12 -11.95
N LEU A 26 18.86 -27.75 -10.90
CA LEU A 26 19.97 -26.79 -11.02
C LEU A 26 21.02 -27.29 -12.03
N VAL A 27 21.45 -28.54 -11.90
CA VAL A 27 22.45 -29.17 -12.78
C VAL A 27 21.94 -29.26 -14.23
N ASP A 28 20.66 -29.59 -14.43
CA ASP A 28 20.02 -29.64 -15.74
C ASP A 28 19.94 -28.24 -16.40
N GLN A 29 19.94 -27.17 -15.61
CA GLN A 29 20.08 -25.78 -16.09
C GLN A 29 21.55 -25.34 -16.20
N GLY A 30 22.50 -26.20 -15.84
CA GLY A 30 23.95 -25.95 -15.90
C GLY A 30 24.55 -25.25 -14.69
N ASP A 31 23.83 -25.19 -13.56
CA ASP A 31 24.21 -24.52 -12.30
C ASP A 31 24.60 -23.04 -12.47
N ARG A 32 24.27 -22.45 -13.62
CA ARG A 32 24.60 -21.08 -14.00
C ARG A 32 23.48 -20.48 -14.83
N PHE A 33 22.91 -19.37 -14.37
CA PHE A 33 21.71 -18.80 -14.97
C PHE A 33 21.97 -17.44 -15.63
N GLY A 34 21.51 -17.32 -16.88
CA GLY A 34 21.15 -16.03 -17.48
C GLY A 34 19.77 -15.58 -17.02
N HIS A 35 19.24 -14.54 -17.66
CA HIS A 35 17.90 -14.01 -17.40
C HIS A 35 16.85 -14.75 -18.22
N PHE A 36 15.59 -14.73 -17.80
CA PHE A 36 14.49 -15.24 -18.62
C PHE A 36 13.83 -14.10 -19.40
N ILE A 37 14.13 -13.98 -20.68
CA ILE A 37 13.66 -12.90 -21.56
C ILE A 37 13.03 -13.50 -22.83
N ASP A 38 11.87 -12.98 -23.22
CA ASP A 38 11.14 -13.42 -24.42
C ASP A 38 10.90 -14.96 -24.48
N GLY A 39 10.69 -15.57 -23.31
CA GLY A 39 10.37 -17.00 -23.19
C GLY A 39 11.55 -17.97 -23.21
N ALA A 40 12.79 -17.47 -23.08
CA ALA A 40 13.99 -18.30 -23.01
C ALA A 40 15.01 -17.75 -22.00
N PHE A 41 15.87 -18.63 -21.45
CA PHE A 41 17.03 -18.19 -20.69
C PHE A 41 18.11 -17.63 -21.63
N THR A 42 18.68 -16.48 -21.28
CA THR A 42 19.82 -15.88 -21.98
C THR A 42 21.12 -16.62 -21.61
N THR A 43 22.18 -16.36 -22.36
CA THR A 43 23.52 -16.85 -22.01
C THR A 43 23.92 -16.29 -20.64
N PRO A 44 24.38 -17.14 -19.69
CA PRO A 44 24.83 -16.64 -18.40
C PRO A 44 26.04 -15.71 -18.52
N GLY A 45 25.94 -14.53 -17.89
CA GLY A 45 27.00 -13.53 -17.77
C GLY A 45 27.75 -13.62 -16.44
N ASP A 46 28.45 -12.54 -16.11
CA ASP A 46 29.06 -12.35 -14.79
C ASP A 46 28.00 -11.94 -13.76
N GLY A 47 28.23 -12.23 -12.49
CA GLY A 47 27.29 -11.89 -11.43
C GLY A 47 27.70 -12.42 -10.07
N PHE A 48 26.79 -13.10 -9.38
CA PHE A 48 26.92 -13.47 -7.97
C PHE A 48 26.41 -14.90 -7.71
N ASP A 49 26.77 -15.45 -6.55
CA ASP A 49 26.38 -16.79 -6.16
C ASP A 49 25.11 -16.77 -5.32
N SER A 50 24.13 -17.63 -5.67
CA SER A 50 23.07 -18.05 -4.76
C SER A 50 23.65 -19.07 -3.80
N LYS A 51 23.57 -18.83 -2.49
CA LYS A 51 24.14 -19.71 -1.47
C LYS A 51 23.07 -20.21 -0.53
N ASN A 52 23.20 -21.45 -0.09
CA ASN A 52 22.35 -21.98 0.96
C ASN A 52 22.77 -21.35 2.31
N PRO A 53 21.93 -20.54 2.96
CA PRO A 53 22.34 -19.83 4.18
C PRO A 53 22.54 -20.76 5.39
N ALA A 54 21.99 -21.97 5.37
CA ALA A 54 22.16 -22.96 6.42
C ALA A 54 23.53 -23.68 6.35
N THR A 55 24.12 -23.80 5.16
CA THR A 55 25.38 -24.55 4.95
C THR A 55 26.54 -23.69 4.45
N GLY A 56 26.25 -22.55 3.82
CA GLY A 56 27.20 -21.69 3.12
C GLY A 56 27.60 -22.18 1.73
N GLU A 57 27.06 -23.32 1.27
CA GLU A 57 27.36 -23.91 -0.04
C GLU A 57 26.73 -23.09 -1.18
N THR A 58 27.46 -22.93 -2.28
CA THR A 58 26.93 -22.33 -3.51
C THR A 58 25.95 -23.30 -4.20
N LEU A 59 24.73 -22.83 -4.45
CA LEU A 59 23.69 -23.57 -5.16
C LEU A 59 23.77 -23.36 -6.68
N ALA A 60 23.98 -22.12 -7.11
CA ALA A 60 24.16 -21.75 -8.51
C ALA A 60 24.80 -20.36 -8.63
N THR A 61 25.37 -20.04 -9.79
CA THR A 61 25.81 -18.68 -10.12
C THR A 61 24.77 -17.97 -10.99
N LEU A 62 24.43 -16.75 -10.65
CA LEU A 62 23.38 -15.94 -11.27
C LEU A 62 24.00 -14.73 -11.97
N SER A 63 23.45 -14.35 -13.11
CA SER A 63 23.90 -13.16 -13.84
C SER A 63 23.44 -11.88 -13.15
N GLN A 64 24.31 -10.87 -13.07
CA GLN A 64 23.95 -9.49 -12.75
C GLN A 64 23.45 -8.82 -14.04
N ALA A 65 22.17 -8.46 -14.09
CA ALA A 65 21.62 -7.83 -15.29
C ALA A 65 22.30 -6.49 -15.58
N THR A 66 22.55 -6.27 -16.87
CA THR A 66 22.97 -4.96 -17.40
C THR A 66 21.75 -4.12 -17.77
N GLN A 67 21.96 -2.84 -18.10
CA GLN A 67 20.90 -2.01 -18.66
C GLN A 67 20.33 -2.62 -19.95
N ASP A 68 21.18 -3.19 -20.82
CA ASP A 68 20.76 -3.83 -22.07
C ASP A 68 19.85 -5.04 -21.83
N ASP A 69 20.08 -5.81 -20.75
CA ASP A 69 19.21 -6.92 -20.36
C ASP A 69 17.83 -6.43 -19.89
N VAL A 70 17.80 -5.34 -19.11
CA VAL A 70 16.54 -4.72 -18.66
C VAL A 70 15.77 -4.15 -19.84
N ASP A 71 16.44 -3.43 -20.74
CA ASP A 71 15.85 -2.85 -21.95
C ASP A 71 15.28 -3.95 -22.85
N ALA A 72 16.01 -5.06 -23.02
CA ALA A 72 15.54 -6.23 -23.78
C ALA A 72 14.31 -6.88 -23.13
N ALA A 73 14.29 -7.02 -21.80
CA ALA A 73 13.16 -7.56 -21.06
C ALA A 73 11.91 -6.67 -21.19
N VAL A 74 12.07 -5.34 -21.06
CA VAL A 74 10.97 -4.38 -21.22
C VAL A 74 10.47 -4.35 -22.67
N ALA A 75 11.36 -4.37 -23.66
CA ALA A 75 10.99 -4.42 -25.06
C ALA A 75 10.19 -5.70 -25.40
N ALA A 76 10.60 -6.86 -24.87
CA ALA A 76 9.86 -8.11 -25.02
C ALA A 76 8.47 -8.04 -24.36
N ALA A 77 8.40 -7.50 -23.14
CA ALA A 77 7.13 -7.29 -22.42
C ALA A 77 6.18 -6.39 -23.19
N ARG A 78 6.69 -5.25 -23.69
CA ARG A 78 5.93 -4.28 -24.48
C ARG A 78 5.40 -4.87 -25.77
N LYS A 79 6.21 -5.66 -26.47
CA LYS A 79 5.82 -6.35 -27.72
C LYS A 79 4.73 -7.39 -27.49
N ALA A 80 4.77 -8.11 -26.36
CA ALA A 80 3.80 -9.17 -26.05
C ALA A 80 2.44 -8.63 -25.58
N GLN A 81 2.43 -7.48 -24.90
CA GLN A 81 1.28 -6.98 -24.16
C GLN A 81 -0.01 -6.81 -24.98
N PRO A 82 0.00 -6.21 -26.19
CA PRO A 82 -1.24 -6.01 -26.94
C PRO A 82 -1.93 -7.33 -27.33
N LYS A 83 -1.13 -8.35 -27.68
CA LYS A 83 -1.66 -9.69 -27.99
C LYS A 83 -2.17 -10.40 -26.75
N TRP A 84 -1.47 -10.25 -25.63
CA TRP A 84 -1.87 -10.80 -24.34
C TRP A 84 -3.21 -10.22 -23.86
N ALA A 85 -3.38 -8.91 -23.90
CA ALA A 85 -4.65 -8.25 -23.58
C ALA A 85 -5.77 -8.73 -24.52
N LYS A 86 -5.50 -8.83 -25.83
CA LYS A 86 -6.45 -9.27 -26.86
C LYS A 86 -6.87 -10.75 -26.77
N LEU A 87 -6.18 -11.58 -25.99
CA LEU A 87 -6.68 -12.94 -25.70
C LEU A 87 -8.02 -12.93 -24.96
N GLY A 88 -8.44 -11.78 -24.42
CA GLY A 88 -9.64 -11.63 -23.61
C GLY A 88 -9.50 -12.28 -22.24
N GLY A 89 -10.48 -12.05 -21.37
CA GLY A 89 -10.45 -12.61 -20.01
C GLY A 89 -10.28 -14.13 -19.98
N HIS A 90 -11.04 -14.85 -20.81
CA HIS A 90 -10.99 -16.31 -20.91
C HIS A 90 -9.64 -16.86 -21.37
N GLY A 91 -9.02 -16.23 -22.37
CA GLY A 91 -7.74 -16.67 -22.89
C GLY A 91 -6.63 -16.59 -21.83
N ARG A 92 -6.62 -15.49 -21.06
CA ARG A 92 -5.66 -15.30 -19.96
C ARG A 92 -5.93 -16.23 -18.78
N ALA A 93 -7.20 -16.44 -18.42
CA ALA A 93 -7.61 -17.34 -17.35
C ALA A 93 -7.07 -18.77 -17.53
N LYS A 94 -7.09 -19.30 -18.77
CA LYS A 94 -6.54 -20.63 -19.07
C LYS A 94 -5.05 -20.75 -18.77
N HIS A 95 -4.25 -19.74 -19.08
CA HIS A 95 -2.82 -19.76 -18.80
C HIS A 95 -2.54 -19.64 -17.29
N LEU A 96 -3.25 -18.76 -16.58
CA LEU A 96 -3.13 -18.64 -15.12
C LEU A 96 -3.50 -19.95 -14.41
N TYR A 97 -4.58 -20.59 -14.85
CA TYR A 97 -4.96 -21.91 -14.35
C TYR A 97 -3.90 -22.99 -14.65
N ALA A 98 -3.31 -23.00 -15.86
CA ALA A 98 -2.24 -23.92 -16.21
C ALA A 98 -0.99 -23.73 -15.35
N ILE A 99 -0.62 -22.47 -15.07
CA ILE A 99 0.47 -22.13 -14.14
C ILE A 99 0.16 -22.67 -12.75
N ALA A 100 -1.04 -22.43 -12.21
CA ALA A 100 -1.45 -22.96 -10.91
C ALA A 100 -1.36 -24.50 -10.83
N ARG A 101 -1.80 -25.20 -11.90
CA ARG A 101 -1.71 -26.66 -12.01
C ARG A 101 -0.27 -27.18 -12.02
N LEU A 102 0.62 -26.49 -12.71
CA LEU A 102 2.03 -26.88 -12.76
C LEU A 102 2.74 -26.57 -11.44
N LEU A 103 2.42 -25.45 -10.79
CA LEU A 103 2.90 -25.15 -9.44
C LEU A 103 2.48 -26.24 -8.45
N GLN A 104 1.24 -26.72 -8.54
CA GLN A 104 0.75 -27.82 -7.71
C GLN A 104 1.49 -29.15 -8.03
N LYS A 105 1.65 -29.46 -9.32
CA LYS A 105 2.38 -30.66 -9.78
C LYS A 105 3.83 -30.67 -9.29
N HIS A 106 4.49 -29.53 -9.29
CA HIS A 106 5.89 -29.37 -8.90
C HIS A 106 6.06 -28.79 -7.49
N SER A 107 5.02 -28.87 -6.65
CA SER A 107 4.98 -28.22 -5.34
C SER A 107 6.16 -28.59 -4.43
N ARG A 108 6.54 -29.88 -4.41
CA ARG A 108 7.68 -30.36 -3.62
C ARG A 108 9.02 -29.81 -4.12
N LEU A 109 9.22 -29.73 -5.43
CA LEU A 109 10.40 -29.11 -6.02
C LEU A 109 10.53 -27.65 -5.58
N PHE A 110 9.45 -26.86 -5.72
CA PHE A 110 9.48 -25.47 -5.29
C PHE A 110 9.69 -25.31 -3.79
N ALA A 111 9.05 -26.13 -2.95
CA ALA A 111 9.21 -26.03 -1.50
C ALA A 111 10.65 -26.31 -1.06
N VAL A 112 11.28 -27.33 -1.65
CA VAL A 112 12.68 -27.68 -1.40
C VAL A 112 13.61 -26.58 -1.91
N LEU A 113 13.41 -26.09 -3.13
CA LEU A 113 14.25 -25.04 -3.70
C LEU A 113 14.13 -23.72 -2.92
N GLU A 114 12.92 -23.34 -2.50
CA GLU A 114 12.70 -22.17 -1.63
C GLU A 114 13.46 -22.31 -0.32
N THR A 115 13.41 -23.49 0.30
CA THR A 115 14.11 -23.78 1.56
C THR A 115 15.63 -23.74 1.41
N LEU A 116 16.16 -24.29 0.31
CA LEU A 116 17.60 -24.26 0.04
C LEU A 116 18.10 -22.83 -0.17
N ASP A 117 17.36 -22.01 -0.91
CA ASP A 117 17.77 -20.67 -1.33
C ASP A 117 17.53 -19.60 -0.24
N ASN A 118 16.45 -19.73 0.55
CA ASN A 118 16.07 -18.75 1.58
C ASN A 118 16.44 -19.16 3.01
N GLY A 119 16.53 -20.45 3.33
CA GLY A 119 16.84 -20.93 4.69
C GLY A 119 15.64 -21.16 5.61
N LYS A 120 14.41 -20.81 5.21
CA LYS A 120 13.19 -21.10 5.97
C LYS A 120 12.93 -22.61 6.15
N PRO A 121 12.23 -23.04 7.21
CA PRO A 121 11.88 -24.45 7.39
C PRO A 121 11.08 -25.02 6.21
N ILE A 122 11.40 -26.24 5.78
CA ILE A 122 10.71 -26.93 4.68
C ILE A 122 9.21 -27.12 4.95
N ARG A 123 8.83 -27.17 6.23
CA ARG A 123 7.43 -27.23 6.66
C ARG A 123 6.68 -25.95 6.27
N GLU A 124 7.27 -24.78 6.46
CA GLU A 124 6.71 -23.49 6.03
C GLU A 124 6.55 -23.45 4.51
N SER A 125 7.64 -23.71 3.78
CA SER A 125 7.62 -23.70 2.32
C SER A 125 6.51 -24.61 1.78
N ARG A 126 6.39 -25.83 2.31
CA ARG A 126 5.44 -26.83 1.83
C ARG A 126 3.99 -26.53 2.23
N ASP A 127 3.76 -26.08 3.46
CA ASP A 127 2.43 -26.03 4.05
C ASP A 127 1.80 -24.63 3.96
N ILE A 128 2.60 -23.57 3.73
CA ILE A 128 2.15 -22.17 3.63
C ILE A 128 2.48 -21.56 2.27
N ASP A 129 3.76 -21.33 1.95
CA ASP A 129 4.20 -20.55 0.78
C ASP A 129 3.65 -21.12 -0.52
N ILE A 130 3.97 -22.38 -0.81
CA ILE A 130 3.65 -23.01 -2.08
C ILE A 130 2.13 -23.21 -2.28
N PRO A 131 1.34 -23.62 -1.27
CA PRO A 131 -0.11 -23.63 -1.36
C PRO A 131 -0.72 -22.24 -1.62
N LEU A 132 -0.22 -21.18 -0.96
CA LEU A 132 -0.70 -19.82 -1.19
C LEU A 132 -0.33 -19.31 -2.59
N VAL A 133 0.85 -19.65 -3.10
CA VAL A 133 1.26 -19.38 -4.50
C VAL A 133 0.26 -20.01 -5.47
N GLN A 134 -0.06 -21.29 -5.29
CA GLN A 134 -1.05 -21.98 -6.13
C GLN A 134 -2.41 -21.29 -6.04
N ARG A 135 -2.86 -20.98 -4.82
CA ARG A 135 -4.13 -20.30 -4.55
C ARG A 135 -4.23 -18.96 -5.27
N HIS A 136 -3.15 -18.17 -5.31
CA HIS A 136 -3.12 -16.88 -5.99
C HIS A 136 -3.33 -17.02 -7.49
N PHE A 137 -2.62 -17.94 -8.15
CA PHE A 137 -2.82 -18.16 -9.59
C PHE A 137 -4.21 -18.76 -9.90
N TYR A 138 -4.71 -19.68 -9.08
CA TYR A 138 -6.07 -20.21 -9.24
C TYR A 138 -7.14 -19.13 -9.10
N HIS A 139 -7.05 -18.30 -8.06
CA HIS A 139 -8.03 -17.27 -7.78
C HIS A 139 -8.04 -16.19 -8.87
N HIS A 140 -6.86 -15.70 -9.24
CA HIS A 140 -6.73 -14.66 -10.26
C HIS A 140 -7.05 -15.15 -11.68
N ALA A 141 -7.01 -16.47 -11.95
CA ALA A 141 -7.56 -17.02 -13.19
C ALA A 141 -9.06 -16.72 -13.33
N GLY A 142 -9.83 -16.85 -12.22
CA GLY A 142 -11.24 -16.48 -12.19
C GLY A 142 -11.45 -14.98 -12.37
N MET A 143 -10.61 -14.14 -11.76
CA MET A 143 -10.68 -12.68 -11.93
C MET A 143 -10.37 -12.25 -13.37
N ALA A 144 -9.43 -12.92 -14.04
CA ALA A 144 -9.18 -12.69 -15.46
C ALA A 144 -10.44 -12.98 -16.30
N GLN A 145 -11.10 -14.12 -16.04
CA GLN A 145 -12.34 -14.52 -16.72
C GLN A 145 -13.47 -13.50 -16.54
N LEU A 146 -13.56 -12.86 -15.38
CA LEU A 146 -14.65 -11.94 -15.01
C LEU A 146 -14.34 -10.46 -15.28
N MET A 147 -13.12 -10.10 -15.70
CA MET A 147 -12.68 -8.71 -15.85
C MET A 147 -13.64 -7.86 -16.70
N GLU A 148 -14.10 -8.37 -17.85
CA GLU A 148 -14.94 -7.61 -18.79
C GLU A 148 -16.34 -7.31 -18.21
N GLU A 149 -16.85 -8.20 -17.37
CA GLU A 149 -18.18 -8.09 -16.75
C GLU A 149 -18.14 -7.21 -15.49
N GLU A 150 -17.17 -7.44 -14.61
CA GLU A 150 -17.09 -6.83 -13.29
C GLU A 150 -16.34 -5.48 -13.30
N LEU A 151 -15.41 -5.28 -14.24
CA LEU A 151 -14.57 -4.08 -14.35
C LEU A 151 -14.85 -3.33 -15.67
N GLN A 152 -16.12 -3.07 -15.96
CA GLN A 152 -16.54 -2.36 -17.17
C GLN A 152 -15.84 -1.01 -17.33
N GLY A 153 -15.36 -0.72 -18.54
CA GLY A 153 -14.64 0.53 -18.84
C GLY A 153 -13.25 0.62 -18.20
N ARG A 154 -12.67 -0.51 -17.78
CA ARG A 154 -11.26 -0.63 -17.37
C ARG A 154 -10.47 -1.36 -18.45
N GLU A 155 -9.21 -0.98 -18.59
CA GLU A 155 -8.22 -1.66 -19.45
C GLU A 155 -6.90 -1.88 -18.71
N ALA A 156 -6.07 -2.77 -19.23
CA ALA A 156 -4.72 -3.00 -18.71
C ALA A 156 -3.89 -1.71 -18.69
N LEU A 157 -2.97 -1.58 -17.72
CA LEU A 157 -2.00 -0.49 -17.71
C LEU A 157 -1.01 -0.64 -18.87
N GLY A 158 -0.44 -1.84 -19.03
CA GLY A 158 0.56 -2.18 -20.02
C GLY A 158 1.66 -3.08 -19.43
N VAL A 159 2.90 -2.59 -19.33
CA VAL A 159 4.05 -3.31 -18.79
C VAL A 159 4.25 -2.95 -17.31
N CYS A 160 4.35 -3.96 -16.46
CA CYS A 160 4.61 -3.81 -15.02
C CYS A 160 6.07 -4.17 -14.69
N GLY A 161 6.82 -3.19 -14.17
CA GLY A 161 8.09 -3.41 -13.49
C GLY A 161 7.85 -3.83 -12.03
N GLN A 162 8.40 -4.96 -11.62
CA GLN A 162 8.11 -5.57 -10.33
C GLN A 162 9.41 -5.91 -9.61
N VAL A 163 9.52 -5.51 -8.34
CA VAL A 163 10.70 -5.77 -7.52
C VAL A 163 10.22 -6.30 -6.17
N ILE A 164 10.71 -7.47 -5.77
CA ILE A 164 10.23 -8.21 -4.60
C ILE A 164 11.36 -8.52 -3.60
N PRO A 165 11.03 -8.69 -2.31
CA PRO A 165 12.00 -8.99 -1.25
C PRO A 165 12.34 -10.49 -1.21
N TRP A 166 13.22 -10.84 -0.28
CA TRP A 166 13.81 -12.18 -0.14
C TRP A 166 13.08 -13.11 0.83
N ASN A 167 12.12 -12.62 1.62
CA ASN A 167 11.57 -13.38 2.75
C ASN A 167 10.49 -14.42 2.40
N PHE A 168 9.71 -14.16 1.35
CA PHE A 168 8.79 -15.15 0.75
C PHE A 168 8.92 -15.09 -0.78
N PRO A 169 10.05 -15.53 -1.36
CA PRO A 169 10.41 -15.24 -2.75
C PRO A 169 9.32 -15.61 -3.76
N LEU A 170 8.83 -16.85 -3.74
CA LEU A 170 7.83 -17.28 -4.72
C LEU A 170 6.42 -16.75 -4.41
N LEU A 171 6.07 -16.59 -3.13
CA LEU A 171 4.77 -16.02 -2.74
C LEU A 171 4.68 -14.54 -3.13
N MET A 172 5.74 -13.76 -2.91
CA MET A 172 5.82 -12.37 -3.35
C MET A 172 5.76 -12.26 -4.88
N LEU A 173 6.40 -13.18 -5.60
CA LEU A 173 6.24 -13.28 -7.05
C LEU A 173 4.77 -13.51 -7.41
N ALA A 174 4.08 -14.45 -6.76
CA ALA A 174 2.67 -14.74 -7.04
C ALA A 174 1.76 -13.52 -6.77
N TRP A 175 1.98 -12.78 -5.68
CA TRP A 175 1.26 -11.56 -5.35
C TRP A 175 1.38 -10.47 -6.41
N LYS A 176 2.53 -10.40 -7.10
CA LYS A 176 2.79 -9.40 -8.15
C LYS A 176 2.35 -9.86 -9.54
N VAL A 177 2.70 -11.09 -9.91
CA VAL A 177 2.54 -11.59 -11.28
C VAL A 177 1.10 -12.00 -11.56
N ALA A 178 0.43 -12.69 -10.63
CA ALA A 178 -0.92 -13.21 -10.85
C ALA A 178 -1.96 -12.10 -11.17
N PRO A 179 -2.08 -11.01 -10.39
CA PRO A 179 -3.02 -9.92 -10.71
C PRO A 179 -2.61 -9.15 -11.97
N ALA A 180 -1.32 -8.93 -12.20
CA ALA A 180 -0.83 -8.23 -13.40
C ALA A 180 -1.26 -8.96 -14.68
N LEU A 181 -0.98 -10.26 -14.74
CA LEU A 181 -1.35 -11.09 -15.89
C LEU A 181 -2.87 -11.23 -16.03
N ALA A 182 -3.60 -11.37 -14.92
CA ALA A 182 -5.07 -11.45 -14.95
C ALA A 182 -5.71 -10.23 -15.62
N MET A 183 -5.20 -9.04 -15.29
CA MET A 183 -5.68 -7.76 -15.83
C MET A 183 -5.13 -7.42 -17.22
N GLY A 184 -4.39 -8.34 -17.87
CA GLY A 184 -3.91 -8.15 -19.24
C GLY A 184 -2.60 -7.38 -19.36
N ASN A 185 -1.85 -7.23 -18.26
CA ASN A 185 -0.52 -6.66 -18.27
C ASN A 185 0.54 -7.75 -18.56
N THR A 186 1.73 -7.31 -18.96
CA THR A 186 2.95 -8.14 -19.00
C THR A 186 3.91 -7.68 -17.91
N VAL A 187 4.88 -8.52 -17.54
CA VAL A 187 5.74 -8.25 -16.38
C VAL A 187 7.24 -8.35 -16.72
N VAL A 188 8.01 -7.45 -16.10
CA VAL A 188 9.45 -7.57 -15.90
C VAL A 188 9.67 -7.59 -14.40
N LEU A 189 10.04 -8.74 -13.86
CA LEU A 189 10.21 -8.93 -12.42
C LEU A 189 11.67 -9.20 -12.06
N LYS A 190 12.12 -8.57 -10.98
CA LYS A 190 13.41 -8.84 -10.36
C LYS A 190 13.23 -9.44 -8.95
N PRO A 191 13.57 -10.73 -8.75
CA PRO A 191 13.59 -11.34 -7.42
C PRO A 191 14.77 -10.80 -6.61
N ALA A 192 14.70 -10.84 -5.28
CA ALA A 192 15.81 -10.39 -4.45
C ALA A 192 17.12 -11.17 -4.74
N GLU A 193 18.25 -10.48 -4.58
CA GLU A 193 19.59 -11.00 -4.91
C GLU A 193 19.86 -12.34 -4.20
N TYR A 194 19.51 -12.44 -2.92
CA TYR A 194 19.79 -13.63 -2.11
C TYR A 194 18.89 -14.83 -2.40
N THR A 195 17.77 -14.65 -3.13
CA THR A 195 16.72 -15.68 -3.22
C THR A 195 16.05 -15.67 -4.60
N SER A 196 16.81 -15.99 -5.65
CA SER A 196 16.37 -15.87 -7.03
C SER A 196 15.93 -17.20 -7.67
N LEU A 197 16.28 -18.34 -7.08
CA LEU A 197 16.18 -19.64 -7.75
C LEU A 197 14.75 -20.07 -8.03
N THR A 198 13.81 -19.84 -7.11
CA THR A 198 12.40 -20.20 -7.33
C THR A 198 11.72 -19.31 -8.36
N ALA A 199 12.14 -18.05 -8.51
CA ALA A 199 11.66 -17.18 -9.59
C ALA A 199 12.16 -17.66 -10.96
N LEU A 200 13.41 -18.13 -11.06
CA LEU A 200 13.95 -18.73 -12.28
C LEU A 200 13.27 -20.08 -12.59
N CYS A 201 13.02 -20.91 -11.57
CA CYS A 201 12.24 -22.14 -11.71
C CYS A 201 10.80 -21.87 -12.18
N PHE A 202 10.17 -20.81 -11.67
CA PHE A 202 8.87 -20.34 -12.15
C PHE A 202 8.92 -19.92 -13.62
N ALA A 203 10.00 -19.26 -14.06
CA ALA A 203 10.17 -18.86 -15.45
C ALA A 203 10.25 -20.07 -16.40
N ASP A 204 11.00 -21.11 -16.02
CA ASP A 204 11.01 -22.40 -16.75
C ASP A 204 9.62 -23.05 -16.77
N LEU A 205 8.87 -22.96 -15.66
CA LEU A 205 7.49 -23.44 -15.58
C LEU A 205 6.55 -22.65 -16.51
N CYS A 206 6.70 -21.33 -16.65
CA CYS A 206 5.91 -20.52 -17.59
C CYS A 206 6.09 -20.99 -19.03
N ARG A 207 7.33 -21.35 -19.41
CA ARG A 207 7.62 -21.96 -20.72
C ARG A 207 6.86 -23.29 -20.89
N LYS A 208 6.88 -24.17 -19.88
CA LYS A 208 6.15 -25.45 -19.87
C LYS A 208 4.62 -25.27 -19.87
N ALA A 209 4.12 -24.18 -19.29
CA ALA A 209 2.71 -23.80 -19.27
C ALA A 209 2.22 -23.25 -20.64
N GLY A 210 3.11 -23.11 -21.62
CA GLY A 210 2.78 -22.53 -22.92
C GLY A 210 2.44 -21.04 -22.84
N LEU A 211 2.96 -20.33 -21.84
CA LEU A 211 2.75 -18.89 -21.73
C LEU A 211 3.35 -18.17 -22.96
N PRO A 212 2.66 -17.21 -23.58
CA PRO A 212 3.22 -16.50 -24.73
C PRO A 212 4.54 -15.81 -24.38
N LYS A 213 5.48 -15.85 -25.32
CA LYS A 213 6.81 -15.22 -25.17
C LYS A 213 6.68 -13.74 -24.82
N GLY A 214 7.52 -13.29 -23.88
CA GLY A 214 7.56 -11.91 -23.40
C GLY A 214 6.47 -11.55 -22.39
N VAL A 215 5.48 -12.40 -22.10
CA VAL A 215 4.44 -12.07 -21.11
C VAL A 215 5.00 -12.00 -19.69
N VAL A 216 5.95 -12.88 -19.38
CA VAL A 216 6.75 -12.87 -18.15
C VAL A 216 8.22 -12.79 -18.55
N ASN A 217 8.95 -11.86 -17.94
CA ASN A 217 10.40 -11.74 -18.06
C ASN A 217 10.97 -11.62 -16.64
N ILE A 218 12.00 -12.40 -16.33
CA ILE A 218 12.67 -12.43 -15.02
C ILE A 218 14.12 -12.03 -15.23
N VAL A 219 14.55 -10.95 -14.60
CA VAL A 219 15.95 -10.49 -14.60
C VAL A 219 16.51 -10.55 -13.18
N THR A 220 17.77 -10.92 -13.03
CA THR A 220 18.43 -11.09 -11.72
C THR A 220 19.46 -9.99 -11.54
N GLY A 221 19.71 -9.59 -10.29
CA GLY A 221 20.66 -8.54 -9.98
C GLY A 221 20.54 -8.03 -8.56
N ASP A 222 21.34 -7.03 -8.22
CA ASP A 222 21.30 -6.28 -6.96
C ASP A 222 20.24 -5.14 -6.99
N GLY A 223 20.39 -4.16 -6.10
CA GLY A 223 19.52 -2.98 -6.04
C GLY A 223 19.58 -2.08 -7.29
N ALA A 224 20.72 -2.03 -8.00
CA ALA A 224 20.88 -1.20 -9.18
C ALA A 224 19.97 -1.68 -10.33
N VAL A 225 19.83 -3.00 -10.50
CA VAL A 225 18.88 -3.57 -11.48
C VAL A 225 17.44 -3.24 -11.11
N GLY A 226 17.13 -3.22 -9.81
CA GLY A 226 15.84 -2.75 -9.32
C GLY A 226 15.58 -1.30 -9.73
N GLU A 227 16.57 -0.41 -9.57
CA GLU A 227 16.49 0.98 -10.00
C GLU A 227 16.25 1.07 -11.52
N MET A 228 17.05 0.37 -12.34
CA MET A 228 16.90 0.32 -13.80
C MET A 228 15.46 -0.01 -14.22
N ILE A 229 14.84 -1.01 -13.61
CA ILE A 229 13.45 -1.38 -13.87
C ILE A 229 12.49 -0.27 -13.44
N THR A 230 12.63 0.25 -12.22
CA THR A 230 11.68 1.22 -11.68
C THR A 230 11.70 2.55 -12.45
N THR A 231 12.85 2.94 -13.00
CA THR A 231 13.03 4.20 -13.74
C THR A 231 12.87 4.05 -15.25
N HIS A 232 12.83 2.85 -15.81
CA HIS A 232 12.68 2.62 -17.26
C HIS A 232 11.45 3.31 -17.84
N GLU A 233 11.59 4.10 -18.91
CA GLU A 233 10.53 4.94 -19.48
C GLU A 233 9.35 4.13 -20.01
N ASP A 234 9.61 2.98 -20.65
CA ASP A 234 8.58 2.06 -21.17
C ASP A 234 7.92 1.15 -20.12
N ILE A 235 7.97 1.46 -18.82
CA ILE A 235 7.18 0.76 -17.80
C ILE A 235 5.98 1.62 -17.40
N ASP A 236 4.77 1.04 -17.42
CA ASP A 236 3.53 1.76 -17.08
C ASP A 236 3.20 1.67 -15.59
N LYS A 237 3.70 0.65 -14.90
CA LYS A 237 3.41 0.35 -13.50
C LYS A 237 4.64 -0.15 -12.77
N VAL A 238 4.94 0.45 -11.62
CA VAL A 238 5.91 -0.08 -10.65
C VAL A 238 5.17 -0.70 -9.48
N ALA A 239 5.48 -1.95 -9.14
CA ALA A 239 5.00 -2.62 -7.94
C ALA A 239 6.21 -3.10 -7.12
N PHE A 240 6.40 -2.52 -5.94
CA PHE A 240 7.56 -2.79 -5.09
C PHE A 240 7.12 -3.30 -3.72
N THR A 241 7.82 -4.31 -3.23
CA THR A 241 7.79 -4.71 -1.82
C THR A 241 9.19 -4.70 -1.25
N GLY A 242 9.38 -4.08 -0.08
CA GLY A 242 10.69 -3.99 0.57
C GLY A 242 10.75 -2.88 1.60
N SER A 243 11.94 -2.35 1.86
CA SER A 243 12.12 -1.36 2.93
C SER A 243 11.50 -0.01 2.60
N THR A 244 11.03 0.70 3.63
CA THR A 244 10.47 2.06 3.48
C THR A 244 11.47 3.04 2.87
N ALA A 245 12.76 2.91 3.21
CA ALA A 245 13.81 3.77 2.64
C ALA A 245 13.90 3.65 1.11
N VAL A 246 13.85 2.41 0.59
CA VAL A 246 13.84 2.16 -0.87
C VAL A 246 12.51 2.61 -1.48
N GLY A 247 11.37 2.38 -0.82
CA GLY A 247 10.07 2.88 -1.27
C GLY A 247 10.03 4.41 -1.47
N ARG A 248 10.65 5.17 -0.55
CA ARG A 248 10.82 6.62 -0.70
C ARG A 248 11.70 6.98 -1.89
N HIS A 249 12.78 6.24 -2.11
CA HIS A 249 13.66 6.46 -3.26
C HIS A 249 12.89 6.22 -4.57
N ILE A 250 12.17 5.10 -4.69
CA ILE A 250 11.34 4.78 -5.86
C ILE A 250 10.27 5.84 -6.12
N ARG A 251 9.58 6.33 -5.08
CA ARG A 251 8.57 7.41 -5.26
C ARG A 251 9.20 8.68 -5.82
N ARG A 252 10.41 9.05 -5.39
CA ARG A 252 11.14 10.20 -5.94
C ARG A 252 11.60 9.96 -7.37
N ALA A 253 12.15 8.78 -7.65
CA ALA A 253 12.69 8.42 -8.95
C ALA A 253 11.59 8.34 -10.03
N THR A 254 10.37 7.93 -9.66
CA THR A 254 9.21 7.80 -10.57
C THR A 254 8.36 9.07 -10.68
N ALA A 255 8.68 10.13 -9.94
CA ALA A 255 7.87 11.34 -9.89
C ALA A 255 7.77 12.03 -11.26
N GLY A 256 6.55 12.35 -11.69
CA GLY A 256 6.25 13.00 -12.97
C GLY A 256 6.24 12.07 -14.18
N GLN A 257 6.53 10.79 -14.01
CA GLN A 257 6.59 9.83 -15.15
C GLN A 257 5.22 9.25 -15.52
N GLY A 258 4.16 9.59 -14.79
CA GLY A 258 2.80 9.09 -15.04
C GLY A 258 2.60 7.59 -14.79
N LYS A 259 3.56 6.93 -14.14
CA LYS A 259 3.51 5.51 -13.80
C LYS A 259 2.51 5.24 -12.70
N GLY A 260 1.77 4.12 -12.80
CA GLY A 260 1.12 3.55 -11.63
C GLY A 260 2.17 3.13 -10.61
N LEU A 261 1.87 3.25 -9.31
CA LEU A 261 2.80 2.89 -8.24
C LEU A 261 2.06 2.21 -7.09
N THR A 262 2.60 1.08 -6.63
CA THR A 262 2.18 0.39 -5.40
C THR A 262 3.42 0.11 -4.59
N LEU A 263 3.38 0.44 -3.31
CA LEU A 263 4.48 0.25 -2.39
C LEU A 263 3.95 -0.53 -1.18
N GLU A 264 4.46 -1.74 -0.97
CA GLU A 264 4.23 -2.52 0.24
C GLU A 264 5.52 -2.51 1.06
N LEU A 265 5.52 -1.78 2.17
CA LEU A 265 6.75 -1.44 2.89
C LEU A 265 6.82 -2.07 4.28
N GLY A 266 7.75 -1.59 5.11
CA GLY A 266 7.98 -2.14 6.45
C GLY A 266 6.75 -2.00 7.36
N GLY A 267 6.74 -2.81 8.41
CA GLY A 267 5.70 -2.80 9.43
C GLY A 267 6.23 -3.29 10.77
N LYS A 268 6.01 -2.51 11.83
CA LYS A 268 6.22 -2.97 13.22
C LYS A 268 4.90 -3.38 13.84
N SER A 269 4.27 -4.41 13.25
CA SER A 269 2.90 -4.81 13.55
C SER A 269 2.71 -5.15 15.04
N PRO A 270 1.72 -4.55 15.71
CA PRO A 270 1.41 -4.85 17.11
C PRO A 270 0.66 -6.17 17.24
N TYR A 271 0.98 -6.91 18.30
CA TYR A 271 0.30 -8.12 18.72
C TYR A 271 -0.30 -7.89 20.10
N ILE A 272 -1.62 -7.73 20.16
CA ILE A 272 -2.34 -7.27 21.36
C ILE A 272 -2.98 -8.46 22.05
N VAL A 273 -2.76 -8.62 23.35
CA VAL A 273 -3.35 -9.69 24.17
C VAL A 273 -4.05 -9.07 25.38
N PHE A 274 -5.37 -9.19 25.43
CA PHE A 274 -6.21 -8.72 26.55
C PHE A 274 -6.30 -9.76 27.68
N ASP A 275 -6.72 -9.33 28.87
CA ASP A 275 -6.82 -10.17 30.08
C ASP A 275 -7.72 -11.40 29.89
N ASP A 276 -8.71 -11.32 28.99
CA ASP A 276 -9.68 -12.38 28.70
C ASP A 276 -9.34 -13.17 27.43
N ALA A 277 -8.14 -13.02 26.88
CA ALA A 277 -7.69 -13.81 25.75
C ALA A 277 -7.54 -15.30 26.09
N ASP A 278 -7.73 -16.16 25.10
CA ASP A 278 -7.15 -17.50 25.15
C ASP A 278 -5.61 -17.39 25.09
N ILE A 279 -4.98 -17.41 26.27
CA ILE A 279 -3.54 -17.24 26.45
C ILE A 279 -2.75 -18.30 25.67
N ASP A 280 -3.20 -19.55 25.66
CA ASP A 280 -2.43 -20.64 25.04
C ASP A 280 -2.48 -20.52 23.51
N SER A 281 -3.67 -20.22 22.95
CA SER A 281 -3.80 -19.95 21.52
C SER A 281 -3.04 -18.69 21.08
N ALA A 282 -3.06 -17.62 21.88
CA ALA A 282 -2.31 -16.40 21.62
C ALA A 282 -0.79 -16.64 21.65
N ILE A 283 -0.30 -17.52 22.52
CA ILE A 283 1.12 -17.88 22.53
C ILE A 283 1.50 -18.69 21.29
N GLU A 284 0.73 -19.71 20.91
CA GLU A 284 1.05 -20.48 19.69
C GLU A 284 0.95 -19.61 18.43
N GLY A 285 -0.07 -18.74 18.33
CA GLY A 285 -0.18 -17.80 17.22
C GLY A 285 1.00 -16.82 17.17
N LEU A 286 1.47 -16.33 18.32
CA LEU A 286 2.66 -15.46 18.37
C LEU A 286 3.92 -16.21 17.96
N VAL A 287 4.01 -17.49 18.33
CA VAL A 287 5.13 -18.34 17.95
C VAL A 287 5.21 -18.50 16.43
N ASP A 288 4.07 -18.78 15.81
CA ASP A 288 3.94 -18.88 14.36
C ASP A 288 4.20 -17.53 13.65
N ALA A 289 3.92 -16.41 14.33
CA ALA A 289 4.13 -15.08 13.76
C ALA A 289 5.59 -14.61 13.75
N ILE A 290 6.39 -15.06 14.73
CA ILE A 290 7.75 -14.55 14.96
C ILE A 290 8.84 -15.56 14.68
N TRP A 291 8.67 -16.85 14.99
CA TRP A 291 9.81 -17.78 14.89
C TRP A 291 9.70 -18.73 13.70
N PHE A 292 8.49 -18.96 13.17
CA PHE A 292 8.26 -19.85 12.03
C PHE A 292 9.07 -19.44 10.78
N ASN A 293 8.97 -18.17 10.34
CA ASN A 293 9.84 -17.58 9.31
C ASN A 293 10.93 -16.67 9.92
N GLN A 294 11.49 -17.06 11.07
CA GLN A 294 12.54 -16.36 11.83
C GLN A 294 12.34 -14.82 11.91
N GLY A 295 11.08 -14.37 11.98
CA GLY A 295 10.68 -12.96 12.14
C GLY A 295 10.88 -12.11 10.90
N GLN A 296 11.20 -12.73 9.77
CA GLN A 296 11.42 -12.11 8.46
C GLN A 296 10.06 -11.92 7.76
N VAL A 297 9.07 -11.40 8.48
CA VAL A 297 7.69 -11.23 7.98
C VAL A 297 7.32 -9.77 8.17
N CYS A 298 6.88 -9.09 7.11
CA CYS A 298 6.52 -7.67 7.18
C CYS A 298 5.39 -7.39 8.18
N CYS A 299 4.54 -8.39 8.44
CA CYS A 299 3.46 -8.34 9.42
C CYS A 299 3.75 -9.14 10.70
N ALA A 300 5.01 -9.52 10.95
CA ALA A 300 5.44 -10.16 12.19
C ALA A 300 4.87 -9.36 13.38
N GLY A 301 4.14 -10.04 14.28
CA GLY A 301 3.59 -9.49 15.54
C GLY A 301 4.68 -9.12 16.55
N SER A 302 5.75 -8.50 16.06
CA SER A 302 7.06 -8.36 16.67
C SER A 302 7.05 -7.33 17.79
N ARG A 303 5.94 -6.62 17.98
CA ARG A 303 5.66 -5.72 19.10
C ARG A 303 4.49 -6.28 19.91
N LEU A 304 4.79 -7.09 20.91
CA LEU A 304 3.81 -7.69 21.80
C LEU A 304 3.35 -6.69 22.86
N LEU A 305 2.04 -6.44 22.92
CA LEU A 305 1.37 -5.62 23.91
C LEU A 305 0.44 -6.53 24.74
N VAL A 306 0.77 -6.74 26.02
CA VAL A 306 -0.01 -7.63 26.91
C VAL A 306 -0.66 -6.83 28.02
N GLN A 307 -1.91 -7.11 28.33
CA GLN A 307 -2.59 -6.44 29.43
C GLN A 307 -1.98 -6.84 30.78
N GLU A 308 -1.82 -5.87 31.69
CA GLU A 308 -1.01 -6.02 32.90
C GLU A 308 -1.49 -7.13 33.85
N GLY A 309 -2.77 -7.52 33.80
CA GLY A 309 -3.34 -8.57 34.65
C GLY A 309 -2.84 -9.97 34.32
N ILE A 310 -2.45 -10.23 33.07
CA ILE A 310 -1.98 -11.55 32.61
C ILE A 310 -0.51 -11.58 32.18
N ALA A 311 0.19 -10.43 32.19
CA ALA A 311 1.53 -10.30 31.61
C ALA A 311 2.56 -11.29 32.18
N GLU A 312 2.63 -11.46 33.51
CA GLU A 312 3.57 -12.39 34.15
C GLU A 312 3.31 -13.84 33.72
N GLN A 313 2.05 -14.28 33.76
CA GLN A 313 1.65 -15.62 33.34
C GLN A 313 1.94 -15.84 31.85
N PHE A 314 1.63 -14.85 31.00
CA PHE A 314 1.85 -14.90 29.57
C PHE A 314 3.34 -15.03 29.25
N HIS A 315 4.19 -14.17 29.83
CA HIS A 315 5.64 -14.20 29.60
C HIS A 315 6.27 -15.49 30.11
N ALA A 316 5.83 -16.03 31.25
CA ALA A 316 6.32 -17.32 31.75
C ALA A 316 6.00 -18.47 30.80
N LYS A 317 4.75 -18.56 30.32
CA LYS A 317 4.34 -19.57 29.33
C LYS A 317 5.04 -19.38 27.99
N LEU A 318 5.22 -18.14 27.55
CA LEU A 318 5.92 -17.80 26.31
C LEU A 318 7.38 -18.25 26.36
N LYS A 319 8.12 -17.92 27.43
CA LYS A 319 9.52 -18.39 27.62
C LYS A 319 9.60 -19.91 27.57
N ALA A 320 8.73 -20.61 28.30
CA ALA A 320 8.66 -22.07 28.29
C ALA A 320 8.30 -22.68 26.92
N ARG A 321 7.54 -21.96 26.09
CA ARG A 321 7.22 -22.37 24.72
C ARG A 321 8.37 -22.08 23.74
N MET A 322 9.08 -20.97 23.93
CA MET A 322 10.28 -20.61 23.16
C MET A 322 11.38 -21.66 23.34
N ASP A 323 11.56 -22.20 24.55
CA ASP A 323 12.55 -23.26 24.84
C ASP A 323 12.31 -24.57 24.10
N LYS A 324 11.09 -24.77 23.57
CA LYS A 324 10.71 -25.96 22.80
C LYS A 324 10.91 -25.78 21.30
N LEU A 325 11.28 -24.58 20.84
CA LEU A 325 11.54 -24.34 19.42
C LEU A 325 12.81 -25.06 18.99
N ARG A 326 12.70 -25.89 17.96
CA ARG A 326 13.82 -26.60 17.36
C ARG A 326 14.45 -25.71 16.28
N VAL A 327 15.69 -25.29 16.52
CA VAL A 327 16.50 -24.51 15.59
C VAL A 327 17.49 -25.44 14.91
N GLY A 328 17.57 -25.42 13.58
CA GLY A 328 18.48 -26.35 12.91
C GLY A 328 18.31 -26.45 11.41
N ASN A 329 18.74 -27.59 10.85
CA ASN A 329 18.71 -27.84 9.40
C ASN A 329 17.29 -27.64 8.84
N PRO A 330 17.06 -26.62 7.99
CA PRO A 330 15.72 -26.29 7.53
C PRO A 330 15.10 -27.38 6.63
N MET A 331 15.90 -28.33 6.13
CA MET A 331 15.40 -29.49 5.39
C MET A 331 14.78 -30.58 6.28
N ASP A 332 15.00 -30.53 7.60
CA ASP A 332 14.31 -31.42 8.53
C ASP A 332 12.90 -30.88 8.82
N LYS A 333 11.89 -31.73 8.56
CA LYS A 333 10.45 -31.39 8.71
C LYS A 333 10.07 -31.08 10.15
N CYS A 334 10.91 -31.51 11.10
CA CYS A 334 10.77 -31.23 12.52
C CYS A 334 11.34 -29.87 12.93
N ILE A 335 12.11 -29.17 12.11
CA ILE A 335 12.64 -27.86 12.51
C ILE A 335 11.53 -26.82 12.53
N ASP A 336 11.55 -25.98 13.57
CA ASP A 336 10.60 -24.88 13.76
C ASP A 336 11.20 -23.55 13.30
N MET A 337 12.53 -23.43 13.37
CA MET A 337 13.24 -22.22 12.96
C MET A 337 14.50 -22.56 12.16
N GLY A 338 14.55 -22.05 10.93
CA GLY A 338 15.65 -22.25 9.98
C GLY A 338 16.76 -21.22 10.13
N ALA A 339 17.53 -21.04 9.04
CA ALA A 339 18.57 -20.02 8.97
C ALA A 339 17.98 -18.68 8.50
N LEU A 340 18.53 -17.57 8.97
CA LEU A 340 18.32 -16.26 8.37
C LEU A 340 18.83 -16.24 6.93
N ALA A 341 18.18 -15.47 6.07
CA ALA A 341 18.40 -15.56 4.62
C ALA A 341 19.83 -15.28 4.14
N ASP A 342 20.63 -14.49 4.86
CA ASP A 342 21.99 -14.13 4.46
C ASP A 342 22.85 -13.69 5.66
N PRO A 343 24.20 -13.84 5.63
CA PRO A 343 25.09 -13.32 6.66
C PRO A 343 24.93 -11.83 6.96
N VAL A 344 24.58 -11.01 5.97
CA VAL A 344 24.29 -9.57 6.15
C VAL A 344 23.08 -9.37 7.06
N GLN A 345 22.04 -10.19 6.91
CA GLN A 345 20.86 -10.12 7.76
C GLN A 345 21.16 -10.58 9.19
N LEU A 346 21.92 -11.67 9.35
CA LEU A 346 22.39 -12.12 10.67
C LEU A 346 23.18 -11.02 11.38
N ALA A 347 24.10 -10.35 10.69
CA ALA A 347 24.88 -9.26 11.24
C ALA A 347 24.00 -8.05 11.62
N THR A 348 22.98 -7.74 10.80
CA THR A 348 22.03 -6.65 11.06
C THR A 348 21.22 -6.89 12.32
N VAL A 349 20.60 -8.07 12.46
CA VAL A 349 19.83 -8.45 13.65
C VAL A 349 20.72 -8.44 14.89
N THR A 350 21.91 -9.04 14.81
CA THR A 350 22.88 -9.09 15.91
C THR A 350 23.25 -7.68 16.38
N LYS A 351 23.62 -6.80 15.45
CA LYS A 351 23.99 -5.41 15.75
C LYS A 351 22.85 -4.63 16.41
N MET A 352 21.60 -4.81 15.95
CA MET A 352 20.46 -4.12 16.54
C MET A 352 20.18 -4.56 17.98
N VAL A 353 20.26 -5.87 18.24
CA VAL A 353 20.04 -6.42 19.59
C VAL A 353 21.19 -6.05 20.54
N ASP A 354 22.44 -6.12 20.07
CA ASP A 354 23.61 -5.80 20.89
C ASP A 354 23.72 -4.29 21.23
N ALA A 355 23.09 -3.43 20.42
CA ALA A 355 22.97 -2.00 20.69
C ALA A 355 21.86 -1.64 21.68
N CYS A 356 21.06 -2.61 22.13
CA CYS A 356 20.00 -2.38 23.10
C CYS A 356 20.57 -2.21 24.52
N GLU A 357 20.46 -1.01 25.08
CA GLU A 357 20.96 -0.70 26.43
C GLU A 357 19.93 -0.94 27.55
N GLY A 358 18.68 -1.28 27.18
CA GLY A 358 17.56 -1.42 28.11
C GLY A 358 16.80 -2.75 27.98
N GLY A 359 15.96 -3.03 28.97
CA GLY A 359 15.14 -4.24 29.00
C GLY A 359 15.88 -5.51 29.46
N GLU A 360 15.12 -6.60 29.56
CA GLU A 360 15.62 -7.95 29.87
C GLU A 360 15.57 -8.81 28.62
N ILE A 361 16.73 -9.32 28.19
CA ILE A 361 16.89 -10.20 27.04
C ILE A 361 16.83 -11.65 27.49
N TYR A 362 15.85 -12.39 26.95
CA TYR A 362 15.73 -13.83 27.05
C TYR A 362 16.07 -14.48 25.71
N ARG A 363 16.99 -15.44 25.71
CA ARG A 363 17.35 -16.24 24.52
C ARG A 363 17.12 -17.71 24.84
N ALA A 364 16.36 -18.40 24.00
CA ALA A 364 16.20 -19.85 24.14
C ALA A 364 17.49 -20.57 23.73
N ASP A 365 17.98 -21.48 24.58
CA ASP A 365 19.25 -22.21 24.42
C ASP A 365 19.14 -23.41 23.44
N GLY A 366 18.23 -23.34 22.46
CA GLY A 366 17.72 -24.46 21.66
C GLY A 366 18.70 -25.18 20.72
N GLY A 367 19.99 -25.27 21.08
CA GLY A 367 21.01 -25.98 20.31
C GLY A 367 21.34 -25.29 19.00
N ILE A 368 21.61 -23.97 19.05
CA ILE A 368 21.86 -23.16 17.86
C ILE A 368 23.07 -23.72 17.09
N PRO A 369 22.92 -24.10 15.80
CA PRO A 369 24.03 -24.60 15.03
C PRO A 369 25.19 -23.59 14.96
N ALA A 370 26.42 -24.07 15.10
CA ALA A 370 27.62 -23.22 15.12
C ALA A 370 27.99 -22.63 13.74
N ASN A 371 27.51 -23.24 12.66
CA ASN A 371 27.77 -22.83 11.28
C ASN A 371 26.44 -22.52 10.57
N GLY A 372 26.50 -21.64 9.57
CA GLY A 372 25.31 -21.14 8.87
C GLY A 372 24.74 -19.88 9.54
N CYS A 373 23.64 -19.38 9.00
CA CYS A 373 23.07 -18.09 9.41
C CYS A 373 22.01 -18.24 10.53
N PHE A 374 22.33 -18.90 11.64
CA PHE A 374 21.36 -19.15 12.71
C PHE A 374 21.40 -18.06 13.80
N TYR A 375 20.22 -17.62 14.25
CA TYR A 375 20.06 -16.68 15.37
C TYR A 375 19.07 -17.25 16.40
N PRO A 376 19.30 -17.12 17.72
CA PRO A 376 18.42 -17.72 18.73
C PRO A 376 17.04 -17.02 18.83
N PRO A 377 15.97 -17.76 19.17
CA PRO A 377 14.69 -17.16 19.53
C PRO A 377 14.89 -16.16 20.68
N THR A 378 14.58 -14.89 20.45
CA THR A 378 14.90 -13.81 21.40
C THR A 378 13.64 -13.04 21.79
N LEU A 379 13.46 -12.83 23.10
CA LEU A 379 12.43 -11.97 23.68
C LEU A 379 13.12 -10.85 24.46
N ILE A 380 12.75 -9.61 24.20
CA ILE A 380 13.22 -8.43 24.92
C ILE A 380 12.02 -7.79 25.62
N SER A 381 12.06 -7.78 26.95
CA SER A 381 10.98 -7.28 27.80
C SER A 381 11.39 -6.02 28.56
N GLY A 382 10.42 -5.27 29.09
CA GLY A 382 10.70 -4.07 29.88
C GLY A 382 11.19 -2.87 29.08
N LEU A 383 10.95 -2.84 27.76
CA LEU A 383 11.24 -1.68 26.93
C LEU A 383 10.17 -0.61 27.07
N SER A 384 10.61 0.66 27.08
CA SER A 384 9.69 1.79 26.95
C SER A 384 9.05 1.79 25.56
N PRO A 385 7.78 2.23 25.40
CA PRO A 385 7.17 2.41 24.08
C PRO A 385 7.93 3.35 23.13
N ALA A 386 8.80 4.22 23.66
CA ALA A 386 9.65 5.12 22.88
C ALA A 386 11.02 4.52 22.52
N ASP A 387 11.33 3.30 22.96
CA ASP A 387 12.58 2.63 22.65
C ASP A 387 12.71 2.38 21.12
N PRO A 388 13.90 2.55 20.52
CA PRO A 388 14.11 2.28 19.11
C PRO A 388 13.62 0.91 18.65
N LEU A 389 13.81 -0.16 19.44
CA LEU A 389 13.36 -1.51 19.06
C LEU A 389 11.83 -1.69 19.11
N MET A 390 11.12 -0.79 19.80
CA MET A 390 9.65 -0.72 19.77
C MET A 390 9.11 0.04 18.55
N GLN A 391 9.96 0.80 17.86
CA GLN A 391 9.60 1.68 16.75
C GLN A 391 10.12 1.19 15.39
N GLU A 392 11.31 0.58 15.37
CA GLU A 392 12.04 0.14 14.18
C GLU A 392 11.88 -1.36 13.93
N GLU A 393 11.84 -1.73 12.65
CA GLU A 393 11.76 -3.13 12.21
C GLU A 393 13.11 -3.84 12.43
N ILE A 394 13.10 -4.95 13.18
CA ILE A 394 14.29 -5.77 13.44
C ILE A 394 14.50 -6.80 12.33
N PHE A 395 13.40 -7.33 11.79
CA PHE A 395 13.37 -8.33 10.71
C PHE A 395 14.22 -9.58 10.98
N GLY A 396 14.05 -10.13 12.17
CA GLY A 396 14.71 -11.35 12.67
C GLY A 396 13.88 -11.95 13.81
N PRO A 397 14.29 -13.08 14.41
CA PRO A 397 13.49 -13.84 15.37
C PRO A 397 13.50 -13.22 16.78
N VAL A 398 13.22 -11.91 16.83
CA VAL A 398 13.29 -11.04 17.99
C VAL A 398 11.91 -10.44 18.23
N LEU A 399 11.36 -10.73 19.41
CA LEU A 399 10.12 -10.16 19.91
C LEU A 399 10.43 -9.09 20.95
N VAL A 400 9.83 -7.91 20.83
CA VAL A 400 9.83 -6.90 21.89
C VAL A 400 8.47 -6.85 22.56
N THR A 401 8.43 -6.66 23.88
CA THR A 401 7.17 -6.63 24.64
C THR A 401 7.07 -5.46 25.61
N SER A 402 5.85 -4.91 25.70
CA SER A 402 5.42 -3.93 26.71
C SER A 402 4.04 -4.32 27.23
N THR A 403 3.68 -3.78 28.40
CA THR A 403 2.33 -3.93 28.95
C THR A 403 1.43 -2.75 28.63
N PHE A 404 0.13 -2.92 28.87
CA PHE A 404 -0.87 -1.85 28.89
C PHE A 404 -1.94 -2.14 29.97
N ARG A 405 -2.72 -1.14 30.38
CA ARG A 405 -3.76 -1.26 31.40
C ARG A 405 -5.17 -1.26 30.85
N THR A 406 -5.41 -0.43 29.83
CA THR A 406 -6.77 -0.21 29.30
C THR A 406 -6.87 -0.40 27.79
N PRO A 407 -8.06 -0.74 27.26
CA PRO A 407 -8.27 -0.81 25.82
C PRO A 407 -8.01 0.51 25.07
N ALA A 408 -8.18 1.67 25.73
CA ALA A 408 -7.83 2.96 25.12
C ALA A 408 -6.31 3.14 25.02
N GLU A 409 -5.59 2.81 26.09
CA GLU A 409 -4.12 2.89 26.12
C GLU A 409 -3.47 1.98 25.07
N VAL A 410 -3.98 0.75 24.87
CA VAL A 410 -3.38 -0.14 23.86
C VAL A 410 -3.55 0.37 22.45
N VAL A 411 -4.67 1.05 22.14
CA VAL A 411 -4.87 1.71 20.84
C VAL A 411 -3.85 2.81 20.63
N ASP A 412 -3.59 3.64 21.65
CA ASP A 412 -2.58 4.70 21.57
C ASP A 412 -1.16 4.12 21.40
N LEU A 413 -0.83 3.07 22.16
CA LEU A 413 0.46 2.38 22.04
C LEU A 413 0.64 1.74 20.67
N ALA A 414 -0.33 0.95 20.21
CA ALA A 414 -0.30 0.25 18.93
C ALA A 414 -0.15 1.22 17.74
N ASN A 415 -0.85 2.36 17.80
CA ASN A 415 -0.82 3.37 16.74
C ASN A 415 0.37 4.34 16.84
N ASN A 416 1.13 4.31 17.94
CA ASN A 416 2.34 5.11 18.13
C ASN A 416 3.53 4.48 17.38
N THR A 417 3.46 4.58 16.07
CA THR A 417 4.49 4.20 15.10
C THR A 417 4.22 4.93 13.78
N ARG A 418 5.26 5.12 12.96
CA ARG A 418 5.12 5.63 11.58
C ARG A 418 4.42 4.65 10.63
N TYR A 419 4.36 3.37 11.01
CA TYR A 419 3.81 2.29 10.20
C TYR A 419 2.30 2.12 10.36
N GLY A 420 1.72 1.26 9.52
CA GLY A 420 0.31 0.87 9.55
C GLY A 420 0.03 -0.28 8.57
N LEU A 421 0.71 -1.41 8.73
CA LEU A 421 0.57 -2.56 7.83
C LEU A 421 -0.49 -3.55 8.32
N ALA A 422 -0.17 -4.29 9.38
CA ALA A 422 -1.05 -5.27 9.99
C ALA A 422 -1.11 -5.10 11.51
N ALA A 423 -2.12 -5.70 12.14
CA ALA A 423 -2.23 -5.81 13.58
C ALA A 423 -2.97 -7.09 13.96
N THR A 424 -2.69 -7.60 15.16
CA THR A 424 -3.39 -8.73 15.74
C THR A 424 -3.94 -8.33 17.11
N LEU A 425 -5.15 -8.80 17.43
CA LEU A 425 -5.72 -8.69 18.77
C LEU A 425 -6.34 -10.00 19.24
N TRP A 426 -6.15 -10.32 20.52
CA TRP A 426 -6.64 -11.52 21.18
C TRP A 426 -7.54 -11.16 22.36
N THR A 427 -8.78 -11.63 22.32
CA THR A 427 -9.79 -11.49 23.38
C THR A 427 -10.93 -12.47 23.09
N GLU A 428 -11.48 -13.11 24.13
CA GLU A 428 -12.69 -13.93 23.98
C GLU A 428 -13.98 -13.08 23.96
N ASN A 429 -13.89 -11.76 24.16
CA ASN A 429 -15.02 -10.85 24.15
C ASN A 429 -15.27 -10.24 22.77
N VAL A 430 -16.40 -10.62 22.18
CA VAL A 430 -16.83 -10.13 20.86
C VAL A 430 -16.94 -8.60 20.77
N ASN A 431 -17.39 -7.93 21.83
CA ASN A 431 -17.54 -6.47 21.82
C ASN A 431 -16.18 -5.79 21.83
N LEU A 432 -15.26 -6.27 22.68
CA LEU A 432 -13.91 -5.73 22.76
C LEU A 432 -13.16 -5.92 21.45
N ALA A 433 -13.26 -7.10 20.85
CA ALA A 433 -12.61 -7.42 19.59
C ALA A 433 -13.04 -6.47 18.45
N LEU A 434 -14.36 -6.33 18.27
CA LEU A 434 -14.94 -5.54 17.19
C LEU A 434 -14.93 -4.03 17.46
N ASP A 435 -14.78 -3.60 18.72
CA ASP A 435 -14.56 -2.20 19.09
C ASP A 435 -13.11 -1.75 18.83
N ILE A 436 -12.13 -2.62 19.09
CA ILE A 436 -10.71 -2.29 18.97
C ILE A 436 -10.21 -2.40 17.54
N ALA A 437 -10.60 -3.42 16.79
CA ALA A 437 -10.17 -3.63 15.40
C ALA A 437 -10.24 -2.36 14.51
N PRO A 438 -11.35 -1.61 14.44
CA PRO A 438 -11.43 -0.41 13.62
C PRO A 438 -10.58 0.76 14.13
N LYS A 439 -10.18 0.78 15.41
CA LYS A 439 -9.37 1.85 16.02
C LYS A 439 -7.88 1.69 15.73
N LEU A 440 -7.43 0.51 15.31
CA LEU A 440 -6.05 0.25 14.93
C LEU A 440 -5.77 0.83 13.54
N VAL A 441 -4.68 1.58 13.41
CA VAL A 441 -4.21 2.13 12.13
C VAL A 441 -3.37 1.07 11.43
N ALA A 442 -4.05 0.21 10.68
CA ALA A 442 -3.47 -0.87 9.90
C ALA A 442 -4.35 -1.13 8.67
N GLY A 443 -3.77 -1.69 7.60
CA GLY A 443 -4.56 -2.17 6.47
C GLY A 443 -5.12 -3.57 6.67
N VAL A 444 -4.57 -4.35 7.62
CA VAL A 444 -5.11 -5.67 8.00
C VAL A 444 -5.18 -5.80 9.52
N VAL A 445 -6.28 -6.36 10.03
CA VAL A 445 -6.43 -6.71 11.44
C VAL A 445 -6.91 -8.14 11.57
N TRP A 446 -6.23 -8.95 12.37
CA TRP A 446 -6.64 -10.32 12.68
C TRP A 446 -7.16 -10.41 14.12
N ILE A 447 -8.37 -10.95 14.27
CA ILE A 447 -8.98 -11.22 15.57
C ILE A 447 -8.78 -12.70 15.91
N ASN A 448 -8.15 -12.96 17.06
CA ASN A 448 -7.83 -14.30 17.58
C ASN A 448 -7.07 -15.18 16.54
N GLY A 449 -6.15 -14.54 15.82
CA GLY A 449 -5.32 -15.14 14.78
C GLY A 449 -4.28 -14.15 14.28
N THR A 450 -3.37 -14.60 13.42
CA THR A 450 -2.31 -13.76 12.82
C THR A 450 -1.82 -14.39 11.53
N ASN A 451 -1.20 -13.60 10.65
CA ASN A 451 -0.62 -14.07 9.39
C ASN A 451 -1.60 -14.90 8.54
N MET A 452 -2.89 -14.55 8.59
CA MET A 452 -3.91 -15.19 7.78
C MET A 452 -3.95 -14.51 6.42
N PHE A 453 -3.71 -15.28 5.36
CA PHE A 453 -3.67 -14.81 3.98
C PHE A 453 -4.61 -15.63 3.10
N ASP A 454 -5.29 -14.96 2.18
CA ASP A 454 -5.97 -15.60 1.05
C ASP A 454 -5.93 -14.67 -0.16
N ALA A 455 -5.91 -15.25 -1.36
CA ALA A 455 -5.90 -14.49 -2.60
C ALA A 455 -7.13 -13.57 -2.79
N ALA A 456 -8.24 -13.82 -2.09
CA ALA A 456 -9.45 -12.99 -2.13
C ALA A 456 -9.44 -11.80 -1.15
N ALA A 457 -8.53 -11.81 -0.17
CA ALA A 457 -8.48 -10.83 0.90
C ALA A 457 -7.36 -9.81 0.63
N GLY A 458 -7.75 -8.55 0.38
CA GLY A 458 -6.79 -7.48 0.10
C GLY A 458 -5.85 -7.22 1.28
N PHE A 459 -4.56 -7.13 1.01
CA PHE A 459 -3.50 -6.81 1.96
C PHE A 459 -2.78 -5.54 1.51
N GLY A 460 -2.43 -4.65 2.44
CA GLY A 460 -1.46 -3.59 2.17
C GLY A 460 -1.43 -2.49 3.22
N GLY A 461 -0.46 -1.59 3.12
CA GLY A 461 -0.17 -0.59 4.15
C GLY A 461 -0.96 0.72 4.09
N VAL A 462 -0.91 1.46 5.19
CA VAL A 462 -1.15 2.91 5.28
C VAL A 462 0.07 3.61 5.94
N ARG A 463 0.10 4.95 5.93
CA ARG A 463 1.24 5.75 6.42
C ARG A 463 2.54 5.36 5.73
N GLU A 464 3.63 5.14 6.47
CA GLU A 464 4.94 4.80 5.91
C GLU A 464 5.10 3.30 5.59
N SER A 465 4.06 2.49 5.82
CA SER A 465 3.96 1.12 5.30
C SER A 465 3.56 1.08 3.81
N GLY A 466 3.33 2.25 3.20
CA GLY A 466 3.10 2.39 1.77
C GLY A 466 1.62 2.53 1.41
N PHE A 467 1.28 2.18 0.17
CA PHE A 467 -0.05 2.36 -0.39
C PHE A 467 -0.30 1.44 -1.59
N GLY A 468 -1.60 1.19 -1.82
CA GLY A 468 -2.09 0.15 -2.72
C GLY A 468 -2.51 -1.09 -1.93
N ARG A 469 -3.11 -2.06 -2.61
CA ARG A 469 -3.50 -3.34 -2.02
C ARG A 469 -3.15 -4.46 -2.99
N GLU A 470 -2.83 -5.63 -2.45
CA GLU A 470 -2.55 -6.85 -3.17
C GLU A 470 -3.56 -7.92 -2.76
N GLY A 471 -4.07 -8.69 -3.73
CA GLY A 471 -5.16 -9.64 -3.51
C GLY A 471 -6.56 -9.02 -3.54
N GLY A 472 -7.56 -9.87 -3.74
CA GLY A 472 -8.96 -9.48 -3.86
C GLY A 472 -9.26 -8.63 -5.10
N TRP A 473 -10.52 -8.19 -5.19
CA TRP A 473 -10.96 -7.23 -6.22
C TRP A 473 -10.31 -5.86 -6.01
N GLU A 474 -9.99 -5.55 -4.76
CA GLU A 474 -9.38 -4.32 -4.30
C GLU A 474 -7.98 -4.12 -4.91
N GLY A 475 -7.19 -5.19 -5.06
CA GLY A 475 -5.87 -5.13 -5.67
C GLY A 475 -5.88 -4.98 -7.20
N LEU A 476 -6.96 -5.36 -7.88
CA LEU A 476 -7.04 -5.31 -9.35
C LEU A 476 -7.12 -3.88 -9.90
N GLY A 477 -7.67 -2.95 -9.11
CA GLY A 477 -7.73 -1.53 -9.46
C GLY A 477 -6.34 -0.94 -9.73
N ALA A 478 -5.31 -1.41 -9.00
CA ALA A 478 -3.93 -0.95 -9.18
C ALA A 478 -3.24 -1.47 -10.46
N TYR A 479 -3.88 -2.42 -11.17
CA TYR A 479 -3.37 -3.03 -12.40
C TYR A 479 -4.21 -2.68 -13.64
N THR A 480 -5.15 -1.75 -13.49
CA THR A 480 -6.02 -1.26 -14.57
C THR A 480 -6.10 0.26 -14.58
N LYS A 481 -6.55 0.83 -15.69
CA LYS A 481 -6.89 2.25 -15.83
C LYS A 481 -8.26 2.42 -16.48
N PRO A 482 -8.94 3.55 -16.29
CA PRO A 482 -10.14 3.87 -17.07
C PRO A 482 -9.80 3.87 -18.57
N ALA A 483 -10.62 3.20 -19.38
CA ALA A 483 -10.55 3.24 -20.83
C ALA A 483 -11.09 4.60 -21.32
N ARG A 484 -10.24 5.62 -21.37
CA ARG A 484 -10.60 6.97 -21.83
C ARG A 484 -9.49 7.61 -22.65
N LYS A 485 -9.87 8.55 -23.51
CA LYS A 485 -8.95 9.41 -24.27
C LYS A 485 -8.70 10.69 -23.48
N THR A 486 -7.46 10.92 -23.05
CA THR A 486 -7.08 12.17 -22.40
C THR A 486 -6.64 13.20 -23.44
N LYS A 487 -6.70 14.49 -23.07
CA LYS A 487 -6.13 15.61 -23.84
C LYS A 487 -5.21 16.40 -22.93
N ALA A 488 -4.14 16.99 -23.46
CA ALA A 488 -3.28 17.88 -22.69
C ALA A 488 -4.10 19.05 -22.09
N LEU A 489 -3.93 19.28 -20.79
CA LEU A 489 -4.48 20.42 -20.08
C LEU A 489 -3.62 21.65 -20.38
N LYS A 490 -4.26 22.73 -20.81
CA LYS A 490 -3.58 24.01 -20.99
C LYS A 490 -3.64 24.78 -19.68
N LYS A 491 -2.52 25.42 -19.30
CA LYS A 491 -2.49 26.36 -18.18
C LYS A 491 -3.55 27.44 -18.40
N VAL A 492 -4.38 27.65 -17.39
CA VAL A 492 -5.43 28.68 -17.39
C VAL A 492 -4.86 29.90 -16.70
N GLU A 493 -4.59 30.94 -17.48
CA GLU A 493 -4.01 32.19 -16.95
C GLU A 493 -5.11 33.08 -16.37
N PRO A 494 -4.88 33.72 -15.20
CA PRO A 494 -5.79 34.75 -14.69
C PRO A 494 -5.84 35.93 -15.67
N PHE A 495 -7.02 36.54 -15.81
CA PHE A 495 -7.13 37.78 -16.59
C PHE A 495 -6.42 38.95 -15.89
N THR A 496 -5.95 39.90 -16.67
CA THR A 496 -5.30 41.13 -16.20
C THR A 496 -6.16 42.36 -16.53
N GLY A 497 -5.97 43.43 -15.79
CA GLY A 497 -6.64 44.72 -16.02
C GLY A 497 -5.79 45.88 -15.51
N SER A 498 -6.17 47.11 -15.89
CA SER A 498 -5.40 48.32 -15.60
C SER A 498 -6.19 49.41 -14.88
N GLU A 499 -7.52 49.31 -14.80
CA GLU A 499 -8.39 50.32 -14.21
C GLU A 499 -9.09 49.76 -12.96
N ILE A 500 -8.59 50.13 -11.78
CA ILE A 500 -9.33 49.99 -10.52
C ILE A 500 -10.24 51.21 -10.44
N ALA A 501 -11.49 51.08 -10.89
CA ALA A 501 -12.50 52.10 -10.60
C ALA A 501 -12.58 52.29 -9.07
N PRO A 502 -12.67 53.53 -8.53
CA PRO A 502 -12.75 53.75 -7.09
C PRO A 502 -13.95 52.99 -6.52
N ALA A 503 -13.71 51.82 -5.95
CA ALA A 503 -14.72 51.07 -5.25
C ALA A 503 -14.90 51.76 -3.90
N GLY A 504 -16.03 52.46 -3.70
CA GLY A 504 -16.36 53.10 -2.42
C GLY A 504 -16.57 52.12 -1.25
N VAL A 505 -16.33 50.81 -1.45
CA VAL A 505 -16.54 49.73 -0.47
C VAL A 505 -15.51 48.62 -0.68
N ASP A 506 -14.99 48.08 0.43
CA ASP A 506 -14.08 46.93 0.50
C ASP A 506 -14.72 45.66 -0.12
N ARG A 507 -14.00 45.02 -1.04
CA ARG A 507 -14.40 43.76 -1.71
C ARG A 507 -13.32 42.68 -1.56
N THR A 508 -12.50 42.78 -0.52
CA THR A 508 -11.41 41.85 -0.28
C THR A 508 -11.93 40.62 0.47
N GLY A 509 -11.81 39.48 -0.22
CA GLY A 509 -12.13 38.18 0.34
C GLY A 509 -11.22 37.76 1.48
N LYS A 510 -11.52 36.60 2.07
CA LYS A 510 -10.74 35.95 3.14
C LYS A 510 -10.51 34.49 2.78
N LEU A 511 -9.74 33.77 3.59
CA LEU A 511 -9.65 32.31 3.56
C LEU A 511 -10.81 31.73 4.38
N TYR A 512 -11.13 30.44 4.23
CA TYR A 512 -12.08 29.73 5.09
C TYR A 512 -11.37 28.61 5.84
N ILE A 513 -11.13 28.79 7.14
CA ILE A 513 -10.33 27.87 7.95
C ILE A 513 -11.04 27.61 9.28
N GLY A 514 -11.27 26.34 9.61
CA GLY A 514 -11.84 25.98 10.90
C GLY A 514 -13.29 26.45 11.11
N GLY A 515 -14.09 26.54 10.03
CA GLY A 515 -15.50 26.95 10.10
C GLY A 515 -15.72 28.46 10.20
N LYS A 516 -14.73 29.27 9.82
CA LYS A 516 -14.84 30.73 9.80
C LYS A 516 -13.94 31.34 8.74
N GLN A 517 -14.26 32.57 8.35
CA GLN A 517 -13.37 33.36 7.51
C GLN A 517 -12.13 33.84 8.28
N ALA A 518 -10.96 33.72 7.67
CA ALA A 518 -9.66 34.09 8.24
C ALA A 518 -8.85 34.97 7.29
N ARG A 519 -8.16 35.99 7.81
CA ARG A 519 -7.22 36.79 7.01
C ARG A 519 -6.03 35.91 6.60
N PRO A 520 -5.42 36.12 5.43
CA PRO A 520 -4.16 35.47 5.11
C PRO A 520 -3.10 35.93 6.12
N ASP A 521 -2.28 35.00 6.59
CA ASP A 521 -1.18 35.30 7.51
C ASP A 521 -0.20 36.33 6.91
N SER A 522 0.00 36.29 5.59
CA SER A 522 0.84 37.24 4.84
C SER A 522 0.32 38.68 4.85
N GLY A 523 -1.00 38.86 5.05
CA GLY A 523 -1.68 40.14 4.88
C GLY A 523 -1.89 40.58 3.42
N TYR A 524 -1.41 39.83 2.43
CA TYR A 524 -1.52 40.21 1.02
C TYR A 524 -2.80 39.69 0.35
N SER A 525 -3.34 40.49 -0.56
CA SER A 525 -4.37 40.12 -1.52
C SER A 525 -3.87 40.39 -2.95
N ARG A 526 -4.52 39.78 -3.94
CA ARG A 526 -4.36 40.12 -5.35
C ARG A 526 -5.70 40.45 -5.99
N ASP A 527 -5.65 41.29 -7.01
CA ASP A 527 -6.81 41.62 -7.82
C ASP A 527 -7.26 40.45 -8.70
N VAL A 528 -8.57 40.35 -8.90
CA VAL A 528 -9.21 39.44 -9.86
C VAL A 528 -9.95 40.27 -10.89
N TRP A 529 -9.68 39.95 -12.15
CA TRP A 529 -10.19 40.67 -13.30
C TRP A 529 -11.11 39.79 -14.13
N SER A 530 -12.09 40.40 -14.78
CA SER A 530 -12.85 39.75 -15.85
C SER A 530 -12.03 39.71 -17.14
N LYS A 531 -12.47 38.90 -18.11
CA LYS A 531 -11.92 38.89 -19.48
C LYS A 531 -11.87 40.26 -20.15
N ALA A 532 -12.77 41.17 -19.79
CA ALA A 532 -12.82 42.53 -20.31
C ALA A 532 -11.95 43.54 -19.53
N GLY A 533 -11.12 43.08 -18.58
CA GLY A 533 -10.25 43.93 -17.77
C GLY A 533 -10.95 44.69 -16.64
N LYS A 534 -12.24 44.40 -16.36
CA LYS A 534 -12.97 44.97 -15.22
C LYS A 534 -12.54 44.32 -13.92
N HIS A 535 -12.27 45.11 -12.89
CA HIS A 535 -12.00 44.64 -11.52
C HIS A 535 -13.25 43.98 -10.91
N LEU A 536 -13.10 42.74 -10.44
CA LEU A 536 -14.18 41.94 -9.86
C LEU A 536 -14.12 41.87 -8.33
N GLY A 537 -12.93 42.05 -7.75
CA GLY A 537 -12.66 42.00 -6.32
C GLY A 537 -11.22 41.59 -6.05
N GLU A 538 -10.91 41.39 -4.78
CA GLU A 538 -9.60 40.93 -4.33
C GLU A 538 -9.70 39.62 -3.57
N VAL A 539 -8.65 38.80 -3.68
CA VAL A 539 -8.55 37.46 -3.10
C VAL A 539 -7.25 37.36 -2.30
N PRO A 540 -7.27 36.78 -1.09
CA PRO A 540 -6.07 36.64 -0.28
C PRO A 540 -5.04 35.69 -0.90
N ILE A 541 -3.77 35.96 -0.63
CA ILE A 541 -2.65 35.09 -1.01
C ILE A 541 -2.23 34.30 0.22
N ALA A 542 -2.69 33.05 0.29
CA ALA A 542 -2.34 32.12 1.36
C ALA A 542 -0.86 31.74 1.29
N ASN A 543 -0.26 31.52 2.46
CA ASN A 543 1.12 31.06 2.60
C ASN A 543 1.19 29.72 3.35
N ARG A 544 2.43 29.29 3.68
CA ARG A 544 2.66 28.07 4.45
C ARG A 544 2.02 28.07 5.85
N LYS A 545 1.90 29.22 6.53
CA LYS A 545 1.24 29.31 7.84
C LYS A 545 -0.26 29.12 7.71
N ASP A 546 -0.89 29.61 6.65
CA ASP A 546 -2.30 29.35 6.37
C ASP A 546 -2.57 27.87 6.13
N ILE A 547 -1.72 27.18 5.35
CA ILE A 547 -1.80 25.72 5.18
C ILE A 547 -1.67 25.00 6.52
N ARG A 548 -0.70 25.39 7.35
CA ARG A 548 -0.54 24.81 8.70
C ARG A 548 -1.82 24.97 9.52
N ASN A 549 -2.39 26.18 9.57
CA ASN A 549 -3.62 26.45 10.32
C ASN A 549 -4.80 25.63 9.78
N ALA A 550 -4.90 25.44 8.46
CA ALA A 550 -5.92 24.61 7.83
C ALA A 550 -5.76 23.12 8.17
N VAL A 551 -4.53 22.61 8.19
CA VAL A 551 -4.26 21.22 8.60
C VAL A 551 -4.52 21.02 10.10
N GLU A 552 -4.13 21.96 10.95
CA GLU A 552 -4.45 21.95 12.38
C GLU A 552 -5.98 21.89 12.60
N ALA A 553 -6.74 22.70 11.87
CA ALA A 553 -8.21 22.66 11.90
C ALA A 553 -8.77 21.32 11.41
N ALA A 554 -8.25 20.78 10.30
CA ALA A 554 -8.67 19.49 9.75
C ALA A 554 -8.36 18.30 10.68
N ARG A 555 -7.26 18.34 11.44
CA ARG A 555 -6.94 17.36 12.48
C ARG A 555 -7.77 17.55 13.74
N GLY A 556 -8.07 18.80 14.11
CA GLY A 556 -9.04 19.12 15.16
C GLY A 556 -10.43 18.53 14.88
N ALA A 557 -10.84 18.50 13.61
CA ALA A 557 -12.10 17.92 13.14
C ALA A 557 -12.07 16.38 12.93
N LYS A 558 -11.14 15.64 13.57
CA LYS A 558 -11.02 14.17 13.44
C LYS A 558 -12.29 13.38 13.77
N GLY A 559 -13.22 13.97 14.54
CA GLY A 559 -14.53 13.38 14.84
C GLY A 559 -15.37 13.11 13.60
N TRP A 560 -15.18 13.86 12.51
CA TRP A 560 -15.90 13.68 11.24
C TRP A 560 -15.68 12.29 10.62
N GLY A 561 -14.46 11.74 10.72
CA GLY A 561 -14.17 10.40 10.22
C GLY A 561 -14.88 9.27 10.98
N LYS A 562 -15.49 9.58 12.13
CA LYS A 562 -16.22 8.63 12.99
C LYS A 562 -17.74 8.83 12.93
N THR A 563 -18.24 9.78 12.15
CA THR A 563 -19.70 9.98 12.02
C THR A 563 -20.32 8.87 11.18
N THR A 564 -21.64 8.74 11.26
CA THR A 564 -22.38 7.85 10.37
C THR A 564 -22.38 8.39 8.94
N GLY A 565 -22.48 7.50 7.94
CA GLY A 565 -22.68 7.91 6.55
C GLY A 565 -23.93 8.77 6.37
N HIS A 566 -25.00 8.44 7.10
CA HIS A 566 -26.26 9.18 7.09
C HIS A 566 -26.08 10.66 7.48
N LEU A 567 -25.32 10.95 8.55
CA LEU A 567 -25.05 12.33 8.95
C LEU A 567 -24.30 13.09 7.86
N ARG A 568 -23.30 12.45 7.23
CA ARG A 568 -22.54 13.08 6.14
C ARG A 568 -23.40 13.30 4.90
N ALA A 569 -24.33 12.39 4.61
CA ALA A 569 -25.33 12.54 3.57
C ALA A 569 -26.20 13.78 3.80
N GLN A 570 -26.74 13.96 5.01
CA GLN A 570 -27.55 15.13 5.37
C GLN A 570 -26.80 16.45 5.14
N ILE A 571 -25.56 16.55 5.62
CA ILE A 571 -24.72 17.74 5.40
C ILE A 571 -24.51 18.00 3.91
N LEU A 572 -24.20 16.98 3.11
CA LEU A 572 -24.03 17.14 1.66
C LEU A 572 -25.33 17.54 0.94
N TYR A 573 -26.48 17.03 1.38
CA TYR A 573 -27.79 17.46 0.89
C TYR A 573 -28.03 18.94 1.20
N TYR A 574 -27.72 19.40 2.42
CA TYR A 574 -27.85 20.83 2.76
C TYR A 574 -26.91 21.71 1.93
N ILE A 575 -25.69 21.26 1.61
CA ILE A 575 -24.79 21.99 0.70
C ILE A 575 -25.42 22.08 -0.69
N ALA A 576 -26.00 21.00 -1.20
CA ALA A 576 -26.68 20.99 -2.50
C ALA A 576 -27.89 21.93 -2.54
N GLU A 577 -28.75 21.90 -1.51
CA GLU A 577 -29.93 22.74 -1.37
C GLU A 577 -29.56 24.22 -1.28
N ASN A 578 -28.59 24.57 -0.43
CA ASN A 578 -28.16 25.95 -0.27
C ASN A 578 -27.43 26.48 -1.52
N LEU A 579 -26.65 25.65 -2.21
CA LEU A 579 -26.06 26.03 -3.51
C LEU A 579 -27.16 26.25 -4.56
N SER A 580 -28.16 25.38 -4.61
CA SER A 580 -29.31 25.50 -5.51
C SER A 580 -30.09 26.79 -5.25
N ALA A 581 -30.29 27.16 -3.99
CA ALA A 581 -30.98 28.40 -3.60
C ALA A 581 -30.25 29.67 -4.07
N ARG A 582 -28.94 29.60 -4.31
CA ARG A 582 -28.11 30.72 -4.80
C ARG A 582 -27.60 30.49 -6.23
N ALA A 583 -28.21 29.59 -7.00
CA ALA A 583 -27.66 29.15 -8.28
C ALA A 583 -27.41 30.28 -9.29
N ASP A 584 -28.36 31.21 -9.44
CA ASP A 584 -28.24 32.37 -10.35
C ASP A 584 -27.12 33.34 -9.97
N GLU A 585 -26.77 33.40 -8.68
CA GLU A 585 -25.66 34.22 -8.18
C GLU A 585 -24.33 33.60 -8.60
N PHE A 586 -24.13 32.30 -8.33
CA PHE A 586 -22.92 31.59 -8.73
C PHE A 586 -22.76 31.54 -10.26
N ALA A 587 -23.85 31.34 -10.99
CA ALA A 587 -23.82 31.32 -12.46
C ALA A 587 -23.34 32.65 -13.04
N ARG A 588 -23.82 33.78 -12.49
CA ARG A 588 -23.33 35.12 -12.87
C ARG A 588 -21.87 35.31 -12.49
N ARG A 589 -21.47 34.91 -11.28
CA ARG A 589 -20.07 34.99 -10.82
C ARG A 589 -19.13 34.24 -11.76
N ILE A 590 -19.47 33.01 -12.14
CA ILE A 590 -18.64 32.19 -13.03
C ILE A 590 -18.56 32.83 -14.42
N ASN A 591 -19.66 33.35 -14.96
CA ASN A 591 -19.66 34.03 -16.24
C ASN A 591 -18.80 35.32 -16.21
N ASP A 592 -18.86 36.09 -15.12
CA ASP A 592 -18.02 37.28 -14.93
C ASP A 592 -16.52 36.92 -14.86
N LEU A 593 -16.18 35.85 -14.15
CA LEU A 593 -14.81 35.36 -14.00
C LEU A 593 -14.23 34.83 -15.31
N THR A 594 -14.98 34.00 -16.02
CA THR A 594 -14.48 33.25 -17.20
C THR A 594 -14.70 33.99 -18.53
N GLY A 595 -15.58 35.00 -18.53
CA GLY A 595 -16.09 35.63 -19.76
C GLY A 595 -16.98 34.71 -20.60
N GLY A 596 -17.49 33.62 -20.00
CA GLY A 596 -18.34 32.61 -20.63
C GLY A 596 -19.84 32.89 -20.48
N LYS A 597 -20.66 31.92 -20.94
CA LYS A 597 -22.13 31.90 -20.78
C LYS A 597 -22.65 30.60 -20.16
N GLU A 598 -21.73 29.74 -19.72
CA GLU A 598 -22.01 28.36 -19.30
C GLU A 598 -22.09 28.21 -17.77
N GLY A 599 -21.98 29.32 -17.01
CA GLY A 599 -21.99 29.28 -15.54
C GLY A 599 -23.22 28.60 -14.95
N ALA A 600 -24.39 28.72 -15.58
CA ALA A 600 -25.59 28.02 -15.13
C ALA A 600 -25.44 26.48 -15.23
N LYS A 601 -24.82 25.98 -16.31
CA LYS A 601 -24.57 24.54 -16.47
C LYS A 601 -23.54 24.03 -15.46
N GLU A 602 -22.50 24.81 -15.18
CA GLU A 602 -21.49 24.46 -14.19
C GLU A 602 -22.09 24.38 -12.77
N VAL A 603 -22.95 25.32 -12.40
CA VAL A 603 -23.66 25.31 -11.12
C VAL A 603 -24.61 24.12 -11.03
N GLU A 604 -25.40 23.87 -12.07
CA GLU A 604 -26.30 22.71 -12.10
C GLU A 604 -25.53 21.39 -11.93
N ALA A 605 -24.42 21.23 -12.65
CA ALA A 605 -23.54 20.07 -12.49
C ALA A 605 -22.95 19.97 -11.07
N SER A 606 -22.61 21.10 -10.45
CA SER A 606 -22.07 21.14 -9.08
C SER A 606 -23.13 20.69 -8.06
N VAL A 607 -24.37 21.15 -8.21
CA VAL A 607 -25.51 20.72 -7.38
C VAL A 607 -25.77 19.22 -7.56
N GLN A 608 -25.82 18.74 -8.81
CA GLN A 608 -25.96 17.30 -9.09
C GLN A 608 -24.82 16.48 -8.49
N ARG A 609 -23.59 17.02 -8.47
CA ARG A 609 -22.43 16.36 -7.88
C ARG A 609 -22.55 16.21 -6.37
N LEU A 610 -23.01 17.26 -5.69
CA LEU A 610 -23.29 17.22 -4.25
C LEU A 610 -24.38 16.18 -3.94
N PHE A 611 -25.48 16.17 -4.69
CA PHE A 611 -26.52 15.15 -4.54
C PHE A 611 -26.01 13.73 -4.78
N THR A 612 -25.14 13.54 -5.77
CA THR A 612 -24.54 12.25 -6.08
C THR A 612 -23.68 11.74 -4.92
N TYR A 613 -22.82 12.57 -4.35
CA TYR A 613 -21.97 12.15 -3.25
C TYR A 613 -22.67 12.13 -1.89
N ALA A 614 -23.75 12.91 -1.71
CA ALA A 614 -24.68 12.73 -0.61
C ALA A 614 -25.28 11.32 -0.65
N ALA A 615 -25.69 10.85 -1.84
CA ALA A 615 -26.22 9.51 -2.02
C ALA A 615 -25.18 8.41 -1.73
N TRP A 616 -23.89 8.62 -2.04
CA TRP A 616 -22.82 7.66 -1.78
C TRP A 616 -22.34 7.61 -0.33
N ALA A 617 -22.57 8.66 0.47
CA ALA A 617 -22.00 8.80 1.81
C ALA A 617 -22.30 7.64 2.76
N ASP A 618 -23.41 6.92 2.54
CA ASP A 618 -23.86 5.74 3.29
C ASP A 618 -24.13 4.51 2.40
N LYS A 619 -23.58 4.46 1.17
CA LYS A 619 -23.81 3.37 0.20
C LYS A 619 -22.52 2.83 -0.45
N TYR A 620 -21.36 3.25 0.04
CA TYR A 620 -20.08 2.73 -0.41
C TYR A 620 -19.62 1.58 0.48
N ASP A 621 -20.28 0.45 0.31
CA ASP A 621 -20.15 -0.70 1.21
C ASP A 621 -18.76 -1.36 1.14
N GLY A 622 -18.38 -1.96 2.27
CA GLY A 622 -17.31 -2.95 2.32
C GLY A 622 -17.74 -4.28 1.69
N ALA A 623 -16.85 -5.27 1.74
CA ALA A 623 -17.14 -6.61 1.21
C ALA A 623 -16.69 -7.71 2.17
N ALA A 624 -17.56 -8.69 2.42
CA ALA A 624 -17.18 -9.93 3.09
C ALA A 624 -16.56 -10.91 2.08
N LYS A 625 -15.43 -11.52 2.43
CA LYS A 625 -14.73 -12.50 1.60
C LYS A 625 -14.79 -13.87 2.26
N GLY A 626 -15.43 -14.81 1.57
CA GLY A 626 -15.31 -16.23 1.91
C GLY A 626 -13.86 -16.68 1.67
N VAL A 627 -13.25 -17.25 2.70
CA VAL A 627 -11.84 -17.66 2.71
C VAL A 627 -11.76 -19.14 3.07
N PRO A 628 -10.79 -19.90 2.54
CA PRO A 628 -10.69 -21.35 2.77
C PRO A 628 -10.09 -21.70 4.15
N ILE A 629 -10.22 -20.80 5.12
CA ILE A 629 -9.78 -20.97 6.50
C ILE A 629 -10.91 -20.52 7.42
N ARG A 630 -10.92 -21.00 8.67
CA ARG A 630 -12.01 -20.70 9.62
C ARG A 630 -12.15 -19.19 9.82
N GLY A 631 -13.27 -18.61 9.38
CA GLY A 631 -13.57 -17.19 9.50
C GLY A 631 -14.00 -16.55 8.19
N VAL A 632 -14.09 -15.23 8.23
CA VAL A 632 -14.39 -14.37 7.07
C VAL A 632 -13.47 -13.16 7.12
N ALA A 633 -13.01 -12.69 5.95
CA ALA A 633 -12.26 -11.44 5.85
C ALA A 633 -13.19 -10.30 5.41
N LEU A 634 -13.33 -9.27 6.24
CA LEU A 634 -14.18 -8.11 5.98
C LEU A 634 -13.32 -6.97 5.41
N SER A 635 -13.38 -6.74 4.10
CA SER A 635 -12.76 -5.60 3.43
C SER A 635 -13.57 -4.32 3.68
N MET A 636 -13.30 -3.64 4.78
CA MET A 636 -13.96 -2.40 5.19
C MET A 636 -13.42 -1.19 4.42
N LYS A 637 -14.28 -0.20 4.17
CA LYS A 637 -13.90 1.10 3.61
C LYS A 637 -13.74 2.11 4.73
N GLU A 638 -12.57 2.71 4.84
CA GLU A 638 -12.26 3.72 5.85
C GLU A 638 -11.84 5.04 5.20
N PRO A 639 -12.03 6.20 5.86
CA PRO A 639 -11.48 7.45 5.37
C PRO A 639 -9.95 7.40 5.30
N VAL A 640 -9.37 8.06 4.29
CA VAL A 640 -7.91 8.30 4.23
C VAL A 640 -7.45 9.20 5.38
N GLY A 641 -8.23 10.24 5.70
CA GLY A 641 -7.95 11.16 6.79
C GLY A 641 -8.02 12.63 6.36
N VAL A 642 -6.87 13.31 6.32
CA VAL A 642 -6.74 14.69 5.82
C VAL A 642 -6.25 14.67 4.37
N ILE A 643 -7.05 15.25 3.48
CA ILE A 643 -6.76 15.33 2.05
C ILE A 643 -6.49 16.80 1.67
N GLY A 644 -5.30 17.08 1.16
CA GLY A 644 -5.05 18.33 0.43
C GLY A 644 -5.51 18.18 -1.02
N ALA A 645 -6.11 19.22 -1.61
CA ALA A 645 -6.44 19.20 -3.04
C ALA A 645 -6.18 20.56 -3.70
N LEU A 646 -5.46 20.55 -4.83
CA LEU A 646 -5.37 21.69 -5.74
C LEU A 646 -6.49 21.55 -6.77
N CYS A 647 -7.48 22.45 -6.73
CA CYS A 647 -8.68 22.37 -7.54
C CYS A 647 -8.39 22.77 -9.00
N ALA A 648 -9.29 22.35 -9.91
CA ALA A 648 -9.15 22.64 -11.33
C ALA A 648 -9.33 24.13 -11.62
N ASP A 649 -8.47 24.68 -12.50
CA ASP A 649 -8.53 26.09 -12.86
C ASP A 649 -9.66 26.33 -13.89
N GLU A 650 -9.90 25.39 -14.78
CA GLU A 650 -10.90 25.47 -15.86
C GLU A 650 -12.35 25.29 -15.41
N ALA A 651 -12.60 24.88 -14.16
CA ALA A 651 -13.92 24.63 -13.58
C ALA A 651 -13.99 25.21 -12.15
N PRO A 652 -14.13 26.55 -12.00
CA PRO A 652 -13.89 27.26 -10.75
C PRO A 652 -14.73 26.79 -9.56
N LEU A 653 -15.99 26.40 -9.81
CA LEU A 653 -16.89 25.85 -8.80
C LEU A 653 -16.94 24.34 -8.90
N LEU A 654 -17.16 23.79 -10.10
CA LEU A 654 -17.39 22.36 -10.28
C LEU A 654 -16.17 21.51 -9.94
N GLY A 655 -14.96 21.99 -10.24
CA GLY A 655 -13.71 21.32 -9.87
C GLY A 655 -13.52 21.28 -8.35
N LEU A 656 -13.83 22.38 -7.66
CA LEU A 656 -13.79 22.46 -6.20
C LEU A 656 -14.80 21.50 -5.56
N VAL A 657 -16.06 21.55 -6.02
CA VAL A 657 -17.12 20.67 -5.52
C VAL A 657 -16.83 19.21 -5.80
N SER A 658 -16.31 18.88 -6.99
CA SER A 658 -15.97 17.50 -7.38
C SER A 658 -14.79 16.93 -6.59
N ALA A 659 -13.88 17.76 -6.09
CA ALA A 659 -12.84 17.32 -5.15
C ALA A 659 -13.37 17.21 -3.70
N MET A 660 -14.15 18.20 -3.26
CA MET A 660 -14.65 18.30 -1.88
C MET A 660 -15.68 17.22 -1.54
N ALA A 661 -16.76 17.13 -2.33
CA ALA A 661 -17.93 16.33 -2.02
C ALA A 661 -17.64 14.83 -1.80
N PRO A 662 -16.91 14.12 -2.69
CA PRO A 662 -16.59 12.72 -2.45
C PRO A 662 -15.68 12.50 -1.24
N ALA A 663 -14.72 13.40 -1.02
CA ALA A 663 -13.80 13.30 0.10
C ALA A 663 -14.56 13.38 1.43
N ILE A 664 -15.40 14.40 1.62
CA ILE A 664 -16.16 14.54 2.87
C ILE A 664 -17.29 13.51 2.99
N ALA A 665 -17.88 13.03 1.89
CA ALA A 665 -18.84 11.92 1.90
C ALA A 665 -18.24 10.66 2.51
N MET A 666 -16.96 10.40 2.25
CA MET A 666 -16.21 9.26 2.77
C MET A 666 -15.57 9.51 4.15
N GLY A 667 -15.92 10.63 4.83
CA GLY A 667 -15.44 10.94 6.19
C GLY A 667 -14.08 11.62 6.26
N ASN A 668 -13.54 12.10 5.14
CA ASN A 668 -12.28 12.85 5.13
C ASN A 668 -12.51 14.31 5.52
N ARG A 669 -11.44 14.97 5.97
CA ARG A 669 -11.37 16.43 6.10
C ARG A 669 -10.47 16.98 5.01
N VAL A 670 -10.82 18.13 4.43
CA VAL A 670 -10.15 18.64 3.24
C VAL A 670 -9.52 20.02 3.45
N VAL A 671 -8.35 20.21 2.83
CA VAL A 671 -7.71 21.51 2.62
C VAL A 671 -7.65 21.75 1.12
N LEU A 672 -8.55 22.59 0.62
CA LEU A 672 -8.76 22.85 -0.79
C LEU A 672 -8.05 24.15 -1.17
N THR A 673 -7.15 24.10 -2.13
CA THR A 673 -6.67 25.30 -2.83
C THR A 673 -7.58 25.52 -4.02
N ALA A 674 -8.42 26.56 -3.96
CA ALA A 674 -9.35 26.90 -5.03
C ALA A 674 -8.61 27.35 -6.31
N SER A 675 -9.31 27.30 -7.46
CA SER A 675 -8.82 27.77 -8.76
C SER A 675 -7.93 29.01 -8.63
N GLU A 676 -6.69 28.90 -9.11
CA GLU A 676 -5.73 30.01 -9.11
C GLU A 676 -6.19 31.10 -10.07
N ALA A 677 -6.76 30.72 -11.22
CA ALA A 677 -7.27 31.69 -12.19
C ALA A 677 -8.54 32.42 -11.71
N PHE A 678 -9.49 31.68 -11.11
CA PHE A 678 -10.86 32.14 -10.89
C PHE A 678 -11.39 31.87 -9.46
N PRO A 679 -10.75 32.39 -8.41
CA PRO A 679 -11.00 31.97 -7.03
C PRO A 679 -12.30 32.50 -6.41
N LEU A 680 -12.91 33.58 -6.95
CA LEU A 680 -14.03 34.25 -6.28
C LEU A 680 -15.28 33.36 -6.12
N ALA A 681 -15.49 32.39 -7.01
CA ALA A 681 -16.60 31.43 -6.86
C ALA A 681 -16.44 30.55 -5.60
N ALA A 682 -15.20 30.20 -5.23
CA ALA A 682 -14.91 29.47 -4.01
C ALA A 682 -15.15 30.31 -2.75
N LEU A 683 -14.90 31.62 -2.83
CA LEU A 683 -15.16 32.56 -1.73
C LEU A 683 -16.66 32.73 -1.48
N ASP A 684 -17.46 32.85 -2.54
CA ASP A 684 -18.93 32.92 -2.43
C ASP A 684 -19.50 31.62 -1.81
N PHE A 685 -18.80 30.49 -1.99
CA PHE A 685 -19.15 29.18 -1.44
C PHE A 685 -18.98 29.06 0.08
N TYR A 686 -18.26 29.97 0.73
CA TYR A 686 -18.08 29.93 2.19
C TYR A 686 -19.41 30.02 2.93
N GLN A 687 -20.29 30.91 2.46
CA GLN A 687 -21.61 31.08 3.06
C GLN A 687 -22.49 29.83 2.85
N ILE A 688 -22.29 29.08 1.75
CA ILE A 688 -22.96 27.78 1.56
C ILE A 688 -22.53 26.83 2.66
N LEU A 689 -21.22 26.70 2.91
CA LEU A 689 -20.68 25.84 3.97
C LEU A 689 -21.20 26.23 5.36
N GLU A 690 -21.22 27.52 5.67
CA GLU A 690 -21.73 28.06 6.94
C GLU A 690 -23.24 27.78 7.10
N THR A 691 -24.03 27.98 6.05
CA THR A 691 -25.50 27.77 6.08
C THR A 691 -25.88 26.29 6.09
N SER A 692 -25.00 25.41 5.64
CA SER A 692 -25.20 23.96 5.60
C SER A 692 -24.67 23.24 6.84
N ASP A 693 -24.33 23.99 7.91
CA ASP A 693 -23.83 23.45 9.19
C ASP A 693 -22.61 22.53 9.04
N VAL A 694 -21.73 22.83 8.07
CA VAL A 694 -20.50 22.05 7.88
C VAL A 694 -19.61 22.23 9.11
N PRO A 695 -19.25 21.15 9.85
CA PRO A 695 -18.47 21.31 11.06
C PRO A 695 -17.11 21.97 10.80
N GLY A 696 -16.70 22.86 11.71
CA GLY A 696 -15.46 23.61 11.57
C GLY A 696 -14.25 22.68 11.38
N GLY A 697 -13.49 22.91 10.31
CA GLY A 697 -12.31 22.12 9.95
C GLY A 697 -12.56 20.96 9.01
N VAL A 698 -13.83 20.56 8.75
CA VAL A 698 -14.14 19.51 7.76
C VAL A 698 -13.82 19.97 6.34
N VAL A 699 -14.20 21.20 6.00
CA VAL A 699 -13.84 21.86 4.75
C VAL A 699 -13.06 23.13 5.07
N ASN A 700 -11.84 23.23 4.54
CA ASN A 700 -11.00 24.42 4.62
C ASN A 700 -10.65 24.83 3.19
N ILE A 701 -10.80 26.11 2.86
CA ILE A 701 -10.54 26.64 1.52
C ILE A 701 -9.50 27.75 1.63
N VAL A 702 -8.42 27.60 0.87
CA VAL A 702 -7.38 28.60 0.69
C VAL A 702 -7.30 29.04 -0.77
N THR A 703 -6.73 30.21 -1.00
CA THR A 703 -6.47 30.76 -2.33
C THR A 703 -5.03 31.21 -2.42
N GLY A 704 -4.39 31.05 -3.57
CA GLY A 704 -2.98 31.40 -3.74
C GLY A 704 -2.40 30.71 -4.96
N SER A 705 -1.08 30.80 -5.12
CA SER A 705 -0.39 30.09 -6.19
C SER A 705 -0.39 28.59 -5.93
N HIS A 706 -0.85 27.80 -6.90
CA HIS A 706 -0.78 26.34 -6.81
C HIS A 706 0.66 25.85 -6.79
N GLU A 707 1.57 26.52 -7.50
CA GLU A 707 3.01 26.18 -7.52
C GLU A 707 3.64 26.30 -6.12
N GLU A 708 3.33 27.39 -5.38
CA GLU A 708 3.84 27.60 -4.02
C GLU A 708 3.19 26.68 -2.98
N LEU A 709 1.87 26.51 -3.06
CA LEU A 709 1.11 25.74 -2.07
C LEU A 709 1.24 24.22 -2.26
N ALA A 710 1.48 23.76 -3.50
CA ALA A 710 1.75 22.36 -3.81
C ALA A 710 2.93 21.82 -3.01
N ASP A 711 4.07 22.53 -3.00
CA ASP A 711 5.27 22.12 -2.26
C ASP A 711 4.98 21.97 -0.77
N THR A 712 4.26 22.94 -0.20
CA THR A 712 3.92 22.95 1.22
C THR A 712 3.03 21.76 1.59
N LEU A 713 1.96 21.51 0.83
CA LEU A 713 1.05 20.40 1.06
C LEU A 713 1.74 19.04 0.85
N ALA A 714 2.57 18.93 -0.19
CA ALA A 714 3.29 17.70 -0.51
C ALA A 714 4.32 17.33 0.56
N LYS A 715 5.01 18.31 1.15
CA LYS A 715 5.95 18.11 2.27
C LYS A 715 5.28 17.97 3.64
N HIS A 716 3.99 18.29 3.76
CA HIS A 716 3.31 18.29 5.06
C HIS A 716 3.24 16.86 5.62
N MET A 717 3.85 16.63 6.78
CA MET A 717 3.88 15.29 7.40
C MET A 717 2.51 14.86 7.94
N ASP A 718 1.64 15.83 8.21
CA ASP A 718 0.32 15.61 8.78
C ASP A 718 -0.83 15.68 7.75
N VAL A 719 -0.51 15.51 6.46
CA VAL A 719 -1.46 15.32 5.36
C VAL A 719 -1.36 13.87 4.89
N ASP A 720 -2.50 13.19 4.76
CA ASP A 720 -2.57 11.75 4.47
C ASP A 720 -2.65 11.47 2.96
N ALA A 721 -3.21 12.40 2.18
CA ALA A 721 -3.16 12.37 0.72
C ALA A 721 -3.17 13.77 0.08
N LEU A 722 -2.61 13.88 -1.13
CA LEU A 722 -2.64 15.10 -1.94
C LEU A 722 -3.17 14.83 -3.35
N TRP A 723 -4.24 15.53 -3.71
CA TRP A 723 -4.82 15.52 -5.04
C TRP A 723 -4.43 16.79 -5.80
N SER A 724 -4.15 16.67 -7.10
CA SER A 724 -3.93 17.84 -7.95
C SER A 724 -4.65 17.70 -9.27
N PHE A 725 -5.52 18.67 -9.49
CA PHE A 725 -6.19 18.92 -10.75
C PHE A 725 -5.81 20.27 -11.36
N SER A 726 -4.75 20.89 -10.84
CA SER A 726 -4.28 22.19 -11.30
C SER A 726 -3.86 22.14 -12.76
N SER A 727 -4.05 23.27 -13.46
CA SER A 727 -3.49 23.50 -14.78
C SER A 727 -2.00 23.88 -14.76
N SER A 728 -1.42 24.15 -13.59
CA SER A 728 0.01 24.36 -13.36
C SER A 728 0.77 23.04 -13.32
N ASP A 729 2.02 23.05 -13.80
CA ASP A 729 2.86 21.85 -13.86
C ASP A 729 3.50 21.52 -12.50
N VAL A 730 2.70 20.92 -11.62
CA VAL A 730 3.11 20.58 -10.24
C VAL A 730 3.12 19.08 -9.96
N SER A 731 2.80 18.23 -10.94
CA SER A 731 2.64 16.78 -10.75
C SER A 731 3.94 16.13 -10.24
N ALA A 732 5.06 16.40 -10.91
CA ALA A 732 6.37 15.85 -10.54
C ALA A 732 6.83 16.35 -9.15
N LEU A 733 6.59 17.63 -8.84
CA LEU A 733 6.89 18.21 -7.53
C LEU A 733 6.12 17.48 -6.42
N ILE A 734 4.80 17.38 -6.58
CA ILE A 734 3.93 16.74 -5.59
C ILE A 734 4.36 15.31 -5.32
N GLU A 735 4.55 14.52 -6.37
CA GLU A 735 4.94 13.13 -6.24
C GLU A 735 6.31 12.96 -5.58
N ARG A 736 7.30 13.79 -5.95
CA ARG A 736 8.64 13.73 -5.36
C ARG A 736 8.63 14.05 -3.87
N GLU A 737 7.97 15.13 -3.48
CA GLU A 737 7.95 15.59 -2.08
C GLU A 737 7.03 14.73 -1.20
N SER A 738 6.03 14.05 -1.78
CA SER A 738 5.18 13.09 -1.06
C SER A 738 5.96 11.96 -0.37
N ALA A 739 7.17 11.66 -0.87
CA ALA A 739 8.05 10.64 -0.32
C ALA A 739 8.50 10.90 1.13
N GLY A 740 8.25 12.08 1.71
CA GLY A 740 8.52 12.35 3.12
C GLY A 740 7.81 11.38 4.07
N ASN A 741 6.47 11.40 4.04
CA ASN A 741 5.61 10.49 4.81
C ASN A 741 4.92 9.41 3.95
N LEU A 742 5.27 9.33 2.66
CA LEU A 742 4.66 8.41 1.68
C LEU A 742 3.14 8.57 1.55
N LYS A 743 2.62 9.79 1.76
CA LYS A 743 1.21 10.11 1.53
C LYS A 743 0.77 9.69 0.12
N ARG A 744 -0.49 9.30 -0.03
CA ARG A 744 -1.05 8.99 -1.34
C ARG A 744 -1.10 10.24 -2.21
N THR A 745 -0.84 10.07 -3.50
CA THR A 745 -0.92 11.15 -4.49
C THR A 745 -1.87 10.78 -5.62
N TRP A 746 -2.69 11.75 -6.04
CA TRP A 746 -3.47 11.63 -7.26
C TRP A 746 -3.30 12.91 -8.08
N VAL A 747 -2.45 12.83 -9.10
CA VAL A 747 -2.09 13.98 -9.95
C VAL A 747 -2.59 13.75 -11.38
N ASN A 748 -2.87 14.85 -12.07
CA ASN A 748 -3.40 14.80 -13.43
C ASN A 748 -2.33 14.60 -14.52
N ASN A 749 -1.03 14.70 -14.20
CA ASN A 749 0.08 14.61 -15.17
C ASN A 749 -0.12 15.52 -16.39
N GLY A 750 -0.65 16.73 -16.16
CA GLY A 750 -0.95 17.69 -17.23
C GLY A 750 -2.04 17.23 -18.20
N GLN A 751 -2.87 16.26 -17.81
CA GLN A 751 -4.02 15.79 -18.60
C GLN A 751 -5.30 16.45 -18.12
N SER A 752 -6.11 16.89 -19.08
CA SER A 752 -7.45 17.45 -18.82
C SER A 752 -8.43 16.34 -18.47
N ARG A 753 -9.48 16.73 -17.73
CA ARG A 753 -10.58 15.87 -17.30
C ARG A 753 -11.89 16.45 -17.82
N ASP A 754 -12.80 15.60 -18.26
CA ASP A 754 -14.17 16.04 -18.54
C ASP A 754 -14.95 16.21 -17.23
N TRP A 755 -14.92 17.43 -16.70
CA TRP A 755 -15.63 17.79 -15.48
C TRP A 755 -17.16 17.71 -15.62
N MET A 756 -17.72 17.87 -16.81
CA MET A 756 -19.17 17.79 -17.01
C MET A 756 -19.66 16.34 -17.17
N GLY A 757 -18.78 15.45 -17.62
CA GLY A 757 -19.09 14.05 -17.87
C GLY A 757 -18.85 13.11 -16.69
N ALA A 758 -18.79 11.82 -17.02
CA ALA A 758 -18.56 10.75 -16.06
C ALA A 758 -17.17 10.80 -15.40
N GLU A 759 -16.21 11.51 -16.01
CA GLU A 759 -14.87 11.63 -15.45
C GLU A 759 -14.82 12.60 -14.27
N GLY A 760 -15.64 13.63 -14.23
CA GLY A 760 -15.70 14.54 -13.08
C GLY A 760 -16.42 13.96 -11.86
N GLN A 761 -16.99 12.75 -11.97
CA GLN A 761 -17.67 12.02 -10.87
C GLN A 761 -17.31 10.54 -10.83
N GLY A 762 -17.94 9.81 -9.91
CA GLY A 762 -17.94 8.36 -9.89
C GLY A 762 -16.99 7.76 -8.86
N LYS A 763 -16.75 6.45 -9.02
CA LYS A 763 -16.04 5.62 -8.04
C LYS A 763 -14.55 5.95 -7.94
N GLU A 764 -13.92 6.51 -8.97
CA GLU A 764 -12.49 6.89 -8.93
C GLU A 764 -12.20 7.87 -7.77
N PHE A 765 -13.09 8.83 -7.52
CA PHE A 765 -12.98 9.74 -6.37
C PHE A 765 -13.22 9.05 -5.03
N LEU A 766 -14.14 8.08 -4.96
CA LEU A 766 -14.42 7.33 -3.74
C LEU A 766 -13.24 6.41 -3.38
N GLU A 767 -12.65 5.75 -4.38
CA GLU A 767 -11.42 4.95 -4.25
C GLU A 767 -10.23 5.81 -3.81
N ALA A 768 -10.09 7.02 -4.38
CA ALA A 768 -9.07 7.98 -3.95
C ALA A 768 -9.29 8.50 -2.51
N ALA A 769 -10.55 8.51 -2.05
CA ALA A 769 -10.97 9.02 -0.74
C ALA A 769 -11.06 7.94 0.35
N THR A 770 -10.81 6.68 0.03
CA THR A 770 -10.94 5.57 0.98
C THR A 770 -9.68 4.71 1.04
N GLU A 771 -9.40 4.19 2.23
CA GLU A 771 -8.52 3.05 2.48
C GLU A 771 -9.35 1.78 2.58
N VAL A 772 -8.73 0.65 2.24
CA VAL A 772 -9.30 -0.67 2.54
C VAL A 772 -8.62 -1.22 3.78
N LYS A 773 -9.41 -1.55 4.80
CA LYS A 773 -8.96 -2.29 5.98
C LYS A 773 -9.61 -3.67 5.98
N THR A 774 -8.80 -4.72 5.95
CA THR A 774 -9.29 -6.10 5.96
C THR A 774 -9.29 -6.62 7.40
N ILE A 775 -10.47 -6.83 7.98
CA ILE A 775 -10.64 -7.36 9.33
C ILE A 775 -11.03 -8.83 9.25
N TRP A 776 -10.18 -9.72 9.73
CA TRP A 776 -10.45 -11.14 9.80
C TRP A 776 -11.13 -11.47 11.11
N VAL A 777 -12.31 -12.09 11.04
CA VAL A 777 -13.12 -12.40 12.20
C VAL A 777 -13.48 -13.89 12.22
N PRO A 778 -13.58 -14.51 13.41
CA PRO A 778 -14.16 -15.84 13.54
C PRO A 778 -15.60 -15.85 12.99
N TYR A 779 -15.91 -16.86 12.21
CA TYR A 779 -17.25 -17.10 11.68
C TYR A 779 -17.44 -18.61 11.56
N GLY A 780 -18.57 -19.11 12.04
CA GLY A 780 -18.94 -20.52 11.92
C GLY A 780 -19.69 -20.73 10.62
N GLU A 781 -19.18 -21.62 9.78
CA GLU A 781 -19.93 -22.21 8.66
C GLU A 781 -20.46 -23.59 9.05
#